data_AF-A0A9W4K454-F1
#
_entry.id   AF-A0A9W4K454-F1
#
_cell.length_a   1.000
_cell.length_b   1.000
_cell.length_c   1.000
_cell.angle_alpha   90.00
_cell.angle_beta   90.00
_cell.angle_gamma   90.00
#
_symmetry.space_group_name_H-M   'P 1'
#
loop_
_entity.id
_entity.type
_entity.pdbx_description
1 polymer ?
#
loop_
_entity_poly.entity_id
_entity_poly.type
_entity_poly.pdbx_seq_one_letter_code
_entity_poly.pdbx_strand_id
1 'polypeptide(L)'
;MPVDLSLYLVTDSTPAILKGRDLCTVVESALQGGECCSSLLPIIQLTPAGVTVVQYRDKTNDTGVQVETARKLHQVTKKYKVPLLINDRVDVALAIGAEGVHLGQDDMSFMEAKKLLPENAIIGISTSSVEEARKAAADGADYIGIGTMFATPTKTNTKSVIGTAGTQVILDAIKDSAIGTVSIGGINHSNVQRVLYQSQSPKKALDGVAIVSAIVAADDPKASAEQFVNLIRNPPRFAQASNPPRANEAEALLNKVPQIIRNMVKVHPLVHNMINFVVSNFVANVALSIGASPIMSPYGDEATDLCKFDGALLINMGTLTSESVSNYLKAIKAYNDRGNPVVYDPVGAAATHIRRNAVTQLMAGGYFDLIKGNEGEIRQVWGSSAVQQRGVDSGPSTLDGNQKATLARDLARRERNVVLLTGATDYLSDGERVIAVENGHPYLGQVTGTGCAVGTISGCFLSAHRSDRLLAVLSGILMYEIAAENAAAKEYVRGPGSFVPAFVDELYAIRTAAANGDDSWFDGRAKVHEELPIAAIMALPTRASRIRNPALFICDIQDKFRNGIYEFPKLVSTTEKMLRAASTLQIPVFITTQNRAKLGKTVPELQQHLNGPHIRADVDKTLFSMITPEIEKLLPAPDSAPLDVVIVGIETHICVTQTTLDLLERGHRVYILVDGVSSINPEERGIALARLRDAGAVVTSSESVLFEILGDAAHEAFRAVSGLVKETKETTKGALGVFSKI
;
A
#
# COMPACT_ATOMS: atom_id res chain seq x y z
N MET A 1 -32.95 -1.18 10.56
CA MET A 1 -31.71 -1.18 11.36
C MET A 1 -30.58 -1.60 10.43
N PRO A 2 -29.38 -1.01 10.55
CA PRO A 2 -28.22 -1.45 9.77
C PRO A 2 -27.89 -2.91 10.08
N VAL A 3 -27.42 -3.64 9.07
CA VAL A 3 -27.06 -5.06 9.17
C VAL A 3 -25.77 -5.20 9.98
N ASP A 4 -25.74 -6.10 10.97
CA ASP A 4 -24.54 -6.41 11.75
C ASP A 4 -23.61 -7.30 10.91
N LEU A 5 -22.58 -6.69 10.31
CA LEU A 5 -21.65 -7.37 9.39
C LEU A 5 -20.44 -8.00 10.09
N SER A 6 -20.38 -7.96 11.43
CA SER A 6 -19.19 -8.27 12.22
C SER A 6 -18.56 -9.64 11.88
N LEU A 7 -19.34 -10.72 11.96
CA LEU A 7 -18.93 -12.06 11.58
C LEU A 7 -19.88 -12.62 10.52
N TYR A 8 -19.49 -12.44 9.28
CA TYR A 8 -20.25 -12.87 8.11
C TYR A 8 -19.82 -14.28 7.72
N LEU A 9 -20.73 -15.26 7.80
CA LEU A 9 -20.47 -16.63 7.31
C LEU A 9 -20.93 -16.77 5.85
N VAL A 10 -20.04 -17.21 4.97
CA VAL A 10 -20.38 -17.63 3.60
C VAL A 10 -20.30 -19.15 3.53
N THR A 11 -21.37 -19.81 3.10
CA THR A 11 -21.38 -21.28 2.98
C THR A 11 -20.56 -21.75 1.79
N ASP A 12 -20.14 -23.02 1.84
CA ASP A 12 -19.65 -23.72 0.66
C ASP A 12 -20.17 -25.16 0.70
N SER A 13 -21.00 -25.51 -0.28
CA SER A 13 -21.63 -26.83 -0.38
C SER A 13 -20.71 -27.91 -0.96
N THR A 14 -19.44 -27.59 -1.26
CA THR A 14 -18.48 -28.55 -1.81
C THR A 14 -18.25 -29.70 -0.83
N PRO A 15 -18.45 -30.99 -1.21
CA PRO A 15 -18.33 -32.13 -0.30
C PRO A 15 -16.98 -32.22 0.43
N ALA A 16 -15.89 -31.82 -0.22
CA ALA A 16 -14.56 -31.79 0.37
C ALA A 16 -14.44 -30.80 1.54
N ILE A 17 -15.15 -29.68 1.50
CA ILE A 17 -15.15 -28.66 2.57
C ILE A 17 -16.02 -29.12 3.74
N LEU A 18 -17.18 -29.71 3.44
CA LEU A 18 -18.12 -30.19 4.45
C LEU A 18 -17.65 -31.47 5.18
N LYS A 19 -16.69 -32.20 4.61
CA LYS A 19 -16.18 -33.48 5.17
C LYS A 19 -17.32 -34.48 5.44
N GLY A 20 -18.33 -34.50 4.57
CA GLY A 20 -19.51 -35.37 4.71
C GLY A 20 -20.57 -34.93 5.72
N ARG A 21 -20.40 -33.77 6.37
CA ARG A 21 -21.40 -33.20 7.29
C ARG A 21 -22.51 -32.49 6.53
N ASP A 22 -23.71 -32.47 7.12
CA ASP A 22 -24.83 -31.69 6.61
C ASP A 22 -24.59 -30.18 6.79
N LEU A 23 -24.86 -29.40 5.73
CA LEU A 23 -24.61 -27.97 5.71
C LEU A 23 -25.44 -27.21 6.75
N CYS A 24 -26.72 -27.58 6.93
CA CYS A 24 -27.59 -26.91 7.90
C CYS A 24 -27.09 -27.12 9.32
N THR A 25 -26.62 -28.33 9.63
CA THR A 25 -26.02 -28.68 10.92
C THR A 25 -24.73 -27.88 11.18
N VAL A 26 -23.87 -27.74 10.17
CA VAL A 26 -22.63 -26.94 10.28
C VAL A 26 -22.95 -25.46 10.52
N VAL A 27 -23.92 -24.90 9.81
CA VAL A 27 -24.37 -23.51 9.99
C VAL A 27 -25.02 -23.30 11.36
N GLU A 28 -25.88 -24.22 11.81
CA GLU A 28 -26.50 -24.14 13.15
C GLU A 28 -25.44 -24.19 14.26
N SER A 29 -24.43 -25.06 14.11
CA SER A 29 -23.29 -25.13 15.04
C SER A 29 -22.51 -23.81 15.09
N ALA A 30 -22.22 -23.19 13.95
CA ALA A 30 -21.53 -21.89 13.90
C ALA A 30 -22.37 -20.74 14.53
N LEU A 31 -23.69 -20.76 14.34
CA LEU A 31 -24.60 -19.75 14.93
C LEU A 31 -24.62 -19.81 16.47
N GLN A 32 -24.45 -21.00 17.05
CA GLN A 32 -24.38 -21.21 18.50
C GLN A 32 -23.11 -20.65 19.16
N GLY A 33 -22.10 -20.23 18.38
CA GLY A 33 -20.85 -19.71 18.89
C GLY A 33 -20.89 -18.28 19.47
N GLY A 34 -22.08 -17.74 19.74
CA GLY A 34 -22.27 -16.40 20.34
C GLY A 34 -22.40 -16.40 21.87
N GLU A 35 -22.69 -17.56 22.47
CA GLU A 35 -22.94 -17.69 23.89
C GLU A 35 -21.63 -17.75 24.69
N CYS A 36 -20.94 -16.62 24.84
CA CYS A 36 -19.93 -16.49 25.90
C CYS A 36 -19.83 -15.07 26.49
N CYS A 37 -19.53 -15.04 27.78
CA CYS A 37 -19.73 -13.96 28.75
C CYS A 37 -18.62 -12.89 28.76
N SER A 38 -19.01 -11.68 29.23
CA SER A 38 -18.20 -10.66 29.94
C SER A 38 -17.64 -9.42 29.19
N SER A 39 -18.24 -8.27 29.57
CA SER A 39 -17.66 -7.00 30.05
C SER A 39 -16.30 -6.49 29.54
N LEU A 40 -16.20 -6.01 28.31
CA LEU A 40 -15.29 -4.90 27.91
C LEU A 40 -15.85 -4.21 26.65
N LEU A 41 -15.59 -2.92 26.47
CA LEU A 41 -16.07 -2.11 25.34
C LEU A 41 -15.44 -2.59 24.01
N PRO A 42 -16.23 -3.00 22.99
CA PRO A 42 -15.72 -3.64 21.78
C PRO A 42 -15.31 -2.66 20.66
N ILE A 43 -14.50 -3.12 19.71
CA ILE A 43 -14.13 -2.39 18.47
C ILE A 43 -15.32 -2.25 17.52
N ILE A 44 -16.18 -3.27 17.46
CA ILE A 44 -17.41 -3.30 16.67
C ILE A 44 -18.55 -3.73 17.60
N GLN A 45 -19.67 -3.02 17.55
CA GLN A 45 -20.82 -3.30 18.39
C GLN A 45 -21.51 -4.59 17.92
N LEU A 46 -21.31 -5.68 18.66
CA LEU A 46 -21.80 -7.00 18.31
C LEU A 46 -23.13 -7.36 18.97
N THR A 47 -23.98 -8.07 18.22
CA THR A 47 -25.13 -8.77 18.78
C THR A 47 -24.70 -10.01 19.61
N PRO A 48 -25.60 -10.60 20.44
CA PRO A 48 -25.32 -11.81 21.23
C PRO A 48 -25.11 -13.09 20.39
N ALA A 49 -25.38 -13.04 19.08
CA ALA A 49 -25.19 -14.17 18.18
C ALA A 49 -23.70 -14.33 17.80
N GLY A 50 -23.28 -15.54 17.46
CA GLY A 50 -21.90 -15.81 17.06
C GLY A 50 -21.64 -15.26 15.66
N VAL A 51 -22.23 -15.93 14.67
CA VAL A 51 -22.34 -15.45 13.29
C VAL A 51 -23.48 -14.45 13.20
N THR A 52 -23.25 -13.31 12.54
CA THR A 52 -24.20 -12.19 12.47
C THR A 52 -24.90 -12.05 11.12
N VAL A 53 -24.35 -12.67 10.07
CA VAL A 53 -24.98 -12.84 8.74
C VAL A 53 -24.60 -14.20 8.18
N VAL A 54 -25.54 -14.89 7.53
CA VAL A 54 -25.25 -16.11 6.74
C VAL A 54 -25.55 -15.85 5.27
N GLN A 55 -24.60 -16.15 4.38
CA GLN A 55 -24.83 -16.19 2.94
C GLN A 55 -24.81 -17.63 2.45
N TYR A 56 -25.91 -18.05 1.83
CA TYR A 56 -25.95 -19.31 1.09
C TYR A 56 -25.31 -19.13 -0.29
N ARG A 57 -24.22 -19.87 -0.52
CA ARG A 57 -23.50 -19.93 -1.79
C ARG A 57 -23.42 -21.36 -2.30
N ASP A 58 -24.05 -21.58 -3.45
CA ASP A 58 -24.04 -22.83 -4.20
C ASP A 58 -23.97 -22.51 -5.70
N LYS A 59 -22.92 -23.01 -6.36
CA LYS A 59 -22.67 -22.76 -7.78
C LYS A 59 -22.92 -23.98 -8.67
N THR A 60 -23.28 -25.12 -8.09
CA THR A 60 -23.23 -26.42 -8.79
C THR A 60 -24.55 -27.15 -8.81
N ASN A 61 -25.38 -27.02 -7.78
CA ASN A 61 -26.66 -27.76 -7.76
C ASN A 61 -27.74 -27.06 -8.60
N ASP A 62 -28.73 -27.84 -9.02
CA ASP A 62 -29.90 -27.32 -9.73
C ASP A 62 -30.77 -26.42 -8.83
N THR A 63 -31.47 -25.47 -9.45
CA THR A 63 -32.31 -24.48 -8.76
C THR A 63 -33.29 -25.10 -7.76
N GLY A 64 -33.91 -26.24 -8.07
CA GLY A 64 -34.84 -26.91 -7.15
C GLY A 64 -34.17 -27.33 -5.84
N VAL A 65 -32.96 -27.90 -5.93
CA VAL A 65 -32.14 -28.29 -4.77
C VAL A 65 -31.65 -27.06 -4.01
N GLN A 66 -31.27 -25.99 -4.73
CA GLN A 66 -30.88 -24.73 -4.11
C GLN A 66 -32.02 -24.13 -3.27
N VAL A 67 -33.25 -24.10 -3.81
CA VAL A 67 -34.43 -23.59 -3.10
C VAL A 67 -34.76 -24.44 -1.87
N GLU A 68 -34.70 -25.76 -1.98
CA GLU A 68 -34.96 -26.65 -0.84
C GLU A 68 -33.92 -26.44 0.27
N THR A 69 -32.64 -26.40 -0.08
CA THR A 69 -31.53 -26.20 0.88
C THR A 69 -31.59 -24.82 1.50
N ALA A 70 -31.80 -23.77 0.70
CA ALA A 70 -31.95 -22.40 1.19
C ALA A 70 -33.15 -22.28 2.16
N ARG A 71 -34.26 -22.98 1.89
CA ARG A 71 -35.43 -22.99 2.79
C ARG A 71 -35.11 -23.62 4.15
N LYS A 72 -34.35 -24.72 4.17
CA LYS A 72 -33.87 -25.36 5.42
C LYS A 72 -32.92 -24.43 6.17
N LEU A 73 -31.95 -23.82 5.50
CA LEU A 73 -31.06 -22.84 6.10
C LEU A 73 -31.80 -21.64 6.67
N HIS A 74 -32.81 -21.13 5.97
CA HIS A 74 -33.61 -19.99 6.44
C HIS A 74 -34.37 -20.32 7.72
N GLN A 75 -34.89 -21.54 7.85
CA GLN A 75 -35.51 -21.99 9.09
C GLN A 75 -34.50 -22.03 10.24
N VAL A 76 -33.26 -22.45 9.99
CA VAL A 76 -32.18 -22.44 10.97
C VAL A 76 -31.84 -21.00 11.39
N THR A 77 -31.52 -20.12 10.44
CA THR A 77 -31.05 -18.75 10.74
C THR A 77 -32.13 -17.90 11.44
N LYS A 78 -33.42 -18.12 11.10
CA LYS A 78 -34.56 -17.47 11.76
C LYS A 78 -34.63 -17.76 13.26
N LYS A 79 -34.27 -18.98 13.73
CA LYS A 79 -34.23 -19.31 15.16
C LYS A 79 -33.30 -18.38 15.94
N TYR A 80 -32.21 -17.95 15.31
CA TYR A 80 -31.16 -17.11 15.90
C TYR A 80 -31.32 -15.63 15.54
N LYS A 81 -32.37 -15.25 14.79
CA LYS A 81 -32.60 -13.87 14.28
C LYS A 81 -31.44 -13.33 13.44
N VAL A 82 -30.79 -14.23 12.69
CA VAL A 82 -29.69 -13.90 11.78
C VAL A 82 -30.22 -13.86 10.34
N PRO A 83 -29.96 -12.81 9.55
CA PRO A 83 -30.42 -12.74 8.17
C PRO A 83 -29.72 -13.80 7.29
N LEU A 84 -30.50 -14.38 6.37
CA LEU A 84 -29.99 -15.22 5.30
C LEU A 84 -29.93 -14.42 3.99
N LEU A 85 -28.74 -14.35 3.39
CA LEU A 85 -28.53 -13.78 2.06
C LEU A 85 -28.29 -14.90 1.04
N ILE A 86 -28.76 -14.72 -0.20
CA ILE A 86 -28.51 -15.65 -1.29
C ILE A 86 -27.47 -15.09 -2.25
N ASN A 87 -26.44 -15.87 -2.56
CA ASN A 87 -25.39 -15.49 -3.50
C ASN A 87 -25.89 -15.60 -4.95
N ASP A 88 -25.74 -14.53 -5.74
CA ASP A 88 -25.99 -14.38 -7.19
C ASP A 88 -27.47 -14.57 -7.62
N ARG A 89 -28.29 -15.34 -6.89
CA ARG A 89 -29.60 -15.85 -7.31
C ARG A 89 -30.79 -15.11 -6.66
N VAL A 90 -31.19 -14.00 -7.29
CA VAL A 90 -32.37 -13.19 -6.88
C VAL A 90 -33.68 -13.99 -6.89
N ASP A 91 -33.85 -14.88 -7.87
CA ASP A 91 -35.01 -15.75 -8.01
C ASP A 91 -35.15 -16.72 -6.82
N VAL A 92 -34.04 -17.33 -6.38
CA VAL A 92 -34.02 -18.21 -5.20
C VAL A 92 -34.35 -17.43 -3.93
N ALA A 93 -33.79 -16.23 -3.77
CA ALA A 93 -34.10 -15.36 -2.63
C ALA A 93 -35.60 -15.04 -2.52
N LEU A 94 -36.24 -14.70 -3.65
CA LEU A 94 -37.67 -14.45 -3.71
C LEU A 94 -38.50 -15.70 -3.40
N ALA A 95 -38.12 -16.87 -3.93
CA ALA A 95 -38.85 -18.12 -3.75
C ALA A 95 -38.94 -18.61 -2.30
N ILE A 96 -37.97 -18.24 -1.46
CA ILE A 96 -37.95 -18.59 -0.04
C ILE A 96 -38.27 -17.42 0.89
N GLY A 97 -38.32 -16.19 0.36
CA GLY A 97 -38.48 -14.97 1.15
C GLY A 97 -37.26 -14.65 2.01
N ALA A 98 -36.05 -14.84 1.48
CA ALA A 98 -34.80 -14.51 2.16
C ALA A 98 -34.67 -13.00 2.41
N GLU A 99 -33.83 -12.61 3.39
CA GLU A 99 -33.65 -11.20 3.77
C GLU A 99 -32.86 -10.40 2.73
N GLY A 100 -32.19 -11.04 1.77
CA GLY A 100 -31.47 -10.32 0.73
C GLY A 100 -30.57 -11.17 -0.15
N VAL A 101 -29.68 -10.51 -0.89
CA VAL A 101 -28.74 -11.12 -1.82
C VAL A 101 -27.34 -10.52 -1.72
N HIS A 102 -26.36 -11.26 -2.23
CA HIS A 102 -25.03 -10.74 -2.54
C HIS A 102 -24.74 -10.99 -4.01
N LEU A 103 -24.29 -9.97 -4.73
CA LEU A 103 -24.09 -10.00 -6.18
C LEU A 103 -22.64 -9.70 -6.54
N GLY A 104 -22.10 -10.46 -7.48
CA GLY A 104 -20.85 -10.20 -8.16
C GLY A 104 -20.97 -9.16 -9.27
N GLN A 105 -19.83 -8.79 -9.85
CA GLN A 105 -19.76 -7.81 -10.95
C GLN A 105 -20.35 -8.34 -12.27
N ASP A 106 -20.37 -9.67 -12.43
CA ASP A 106 -20.83 -10.35 -13.66
C ASP A 106 -22.26 -10.90 -13.52
N ASP A 107 -22.93 -10.63 -12.39
CA ASP A 107 -24.28 -11.10 -12.07
C ASP A 107 -25.35 -10.05 -12.44
N MET A 108 -26.61 -10.28 -12.03
CA MET A 108 -27.69 -9.30 -12.18
C MET A 108 -27.27 -7.95 -11.57
N SER A 109 -27.55 -6.85 -12.28
CA SER A 109 -27.13 -5.54 -11.78
C SER A 109 -27.89 -5.14 -10.52
N PHE A 110 -27.26 -4.32 -9.67
CA PHE A 110 -27.90 -3.76 -8.47
C PHE A 110 -29.28 -3.14 -8.78
N MET A 111 -29.37 -2.35 -9.86
CA MET A 111 -30.59 -1.65 -10.26
C MET A 111 -31.71 -2.59 -10.68
N GLU A 112 -31.40 -3.75 -11.23
CA GLU A 112 -32.38 -4.77 -11.60
C GLU A 112 -32.82 -5.56 -10.36
N ALA A 113 -31.88 -5.99 -9.53
CA ALA A 113 -32.17 -6.69 -8.28
C ALA A 113 -33.08 -5.85 -7.37
N LYS A 114 -32.82 -4.54 -7.24
CA LYS A 114 -33.63 -3.60 -6.46
C LYS A 114 -35.06 -3.43 -6.97
N LYS A 115 -35.32 -3.66 -8.26
CA LYS A 115 -36.69 -3.62 -8.82
C LYS A 115 -37.50 -4.87 -8.50
N LEU A 116 -36.81 -6.01 -8.32
CA LEU A 116 -37.44 -7.31 -8.11
C LEU A 116 -37.60 -7.65 -6.62
N LEU A 117 -36.62 -7.26 -5.81
CA LEU A 117 -36.60 -7.54 -4.38
C LEU A 117 -37.53 -6.60 -3.59
N PRO A 118 -38.01 -7.03 -2.42
CA PRO A 118 -38.71 -6.16 -1.48
C PRO A 118 -37.89 -4.93 -1.12
N GLU A 119 -38.56 -3.82 -0.79
CA GLU A 119 -37.91 -2.53 -0.49
C GLU A 119 -36.93 -2.60 0.68
N ASN A 120 -37.15 -3.53 1.62
CA ASN A 120 -36.30 -3.76 2.79
C ASN A 120 -35.25 -4.86 2.59
N ALA A 121 -35.07 -5.37 1.36
CA ALA A 121 -34.10 -6.42 1.09
C ALA A 121 -32.66 -5.88 1.17
N ILE A 122 -31.78 -6.67 1.78
CA ILE A 122 -30.36 -6.35 1.91
C ILE A 122 -29.63 -6.71 0.62
N ILE A 123 -28.88 -5.79 0.03
CA ILE A 123 -28.12 -6.03 -1.20
C ILE A 123 -26.64 -5.71 -0.97
N GLY A 124 -25.81 -6.76 -1.04
CA GLY A 124 -24.36 -6.65 -1.02
C GLY A 124 -23.72 -6.75 -2.39
N ILE A 125 -22.63 -6.03 -2.62
CA ILE A 125 -21.89 -6.05 -3.89
C ILE A 125 -20.44 -6.47 -3.67
N SER A 126 -19.93 -7.44 -4.44
CA SER A 126 -18.49 -7.76 -4.45
C SER A 126 -17.70 -6.63 -5.11
N THR A 127 -16.61 -6.18 -4.49
CA THR A 127 -15.76 -5.09 -5.00
C THR A 127 -14.29 -5.46 -4.89
N SER A 128 -13.52 -5.09 -5.91
CA SER A 128 -12.09 -5.33 -6.03
C SER A 128 -11.28 -4.09 -6.42
N SER A 129 -11.96 -2.97 -6.70
CA SER A 129 -11.35 -1.69 -7.06
C SER A 129 -12.05 -0.51 -6.38
N VAL A 130 -11.41 0.66 -6.43
CA VAL A 130 -11.96 1.92 -5.92
C VAL A 130 -13.20 2.32 -6.72
N GLU A 131 -13.18 2.11 -8.03
CA GLU A 131 -14.26 2.46 -8.94
C GLU A 131 -15.52 1.63 -8.64
N GLU A 132 -15.35 0.33 -8.45
CA GLU A 132 -16.44 -0.59 -8.08
C GLU A 132 -17.05 -0.21 -6.71
N ALA A 133 -16.20 0.11 -5.72
CA ALA A 133 -16.66 0.50 -4.39
C ALA A 133 -17.42 1.83 -4.40
N ARG A 134 -16.93 2.85 -5.11
CA ARG A 134 -17.63 4.13 -5.28
C ARG A 134 -18.95 3.95 -6.00
N LYS A 135 -18.99 3.11 -7.04
CA LYS A 135 -20.23 2.80 -7.76
C LYS A 135 -21.25 2.12 -6.85
N ALA A 136 -20.87 1.09 -6.10
CA ALA A 136 -21.76 0.40 -5.18
C ALA A 136 -22.31 1.35 -4.10
N ALA A 137 -21.46 2.25 -3.57
CA ALA A 137 -21.88 3.30 -2.64
C ALA A 137 -22.87 4.29 -3.26
N ALA A 138 -22.64 4.72 -4.51
CA ALA A 138 -23.50 5.66 -5.22
C ALA A 138 -24.85 5.04 -5.62
N ASP A 139 -24.85 3.77 -6.02
CA ASP A 139 -26.07 3.02 -6.36
C ASP A 139 -26.94 2.76 -5.11
N GLY A 140 -26.34 2.83 -3.92
CA GLY A 140 -27.03 2.67 -2.64
C GLY A 140 -27.11 1.21 -2.18
N ALA A 141 -26.07 0.42 -2.45
CA ALA A 141 -25.90 -0.90 -1.84
C ALA A 141 -25.76 -0.79 -0.32
N ASP A 142 -26.25 -1.80 0.41
CA ASP A 142 -26.19 -1.81 1.86
C ASP A 142 -24.78 -2.08 2.38
N TYR A 143 -24.03 -2.93 1.65
CA TYR A 143 -22.64 -3.22 1.96
C TYR A 143 -21.83 -3.66 0.74
N ILE A 144 -20.50 -3.63 0.87
CA ILE A 144 -19.56 -4.20 -0.10
C ILE A 144 -18.73 -5.33 0.51
N GLY A 145 -18.45 -6.35 -0.31
CA GLY A 145 -17.49 -7.41 -0.02
C GLY A 145 -16.17 -7.13 -0.73
N ILE A 146 -15.16 -6.68 0.02
CA ILE A 146 -13.82 -6.35 -0.47
C ILE A 146 -12.97 -7.62 -0.52
N GLY A 147 -12.57 -8.04 -1.71
CA GLY A 147 -11.75 -9.24 -1.86
C GLY A 147 -11.11 -9.40 -3.23
N THR A 148 -10.03 -10.17 -3.34
CA THR A 148 -9.61 -11.21 -2.36
C THR A 148 -8.47 -10.72 -1.44
N MET A 149 -8.61 -10.87 -0.11
CA MET A 149 -7.58 -10.43 0.87
C MET A 149 -6.27 -11.20 0.77
N PHE A 150 -6.35 -12.53 0.77
CA PHE A 150 -5.21 -13.44 0.62
C PHE A 150 -5.57 -14.54 -0.38
N ALA A 151 -4.57 -15.19 -0.99
CA ALA A 151 -4.82 -16.33 -1.86
C ALA A 151 -5.68 -17.39 -1.14
N THR A 152 -6.71 -17.90 -1.81
CA THR A 152 -7.67 -18.84 -1.24
C THR A 152 -8.01 -19.96 -2.22
N PRO A 153 -8.10 -21.23 -1.78
CA PRO A 153 -8.53 -22.33 -2.63
C PRO A 153 -10.03 -22.28 -2.99
N THR A 154 -10.84 -21.47 -2.32
CA THR A 154 -12.32 -21.40 -2.48
C THR A 154 -12.78 -20.66 -3.75
N LYS A 155 -11.93 -19.80 -4.33
CA LYS A 155 -12.18 -19.13 -5.63
C LYS A 155 -10.99 -19.41 -6.54
N THR A 156 -11.18 -20.23 -7.56
CA THR A 156 -10.14 -20.56 -8.57
C THR A 156 -9.92 -19.43 -9.59
N ASN A 157 -10.80 -18.43 -9.63
CA ASN A 157 -10.81 -17.33 -10.59
C ASN A 157 -10.53 -15.97 -9.90
N THR A 158 -9.43 -15.88 -9.12
CA THR A 158 -9.12 -14.65 -8.39
C THR A 158 -8.55 -13.58 -9.32
N LYS A 159 -9.40 -12.62 -9.72
CA LYS A 159 -8.97 -11.25 -9.99
C LYS A 159 -8.08 -10.82 -8.79
N SER A 160 -6.88 -10.30 -9.07
CA SER A 160 -5.74 -9.99 -8.18
C SER A 160 -5.99 -9.92 -6.66
N VAL A 161 -5.11 -10.52 -5.85
CA VAL A 161 -5.10 -10.36 -4.39
C VAL A 161 -4.89 -8.89 -4.01
N ILE A 162 -5.78 -8.33 -3.18
CA ILE A 162 -5.83 -6.91 -2.81
C ILE A 162 -5.00 -6.63 -1.55
N GLY A 163 -5.06 -7.55 -0.57
CA GLY A 163 -4.42 -7.37 0.73
C GLY A 163 -4.99 -6.23 1.58
N THR A 164 -4.34 -5.97 2.72
CA THR A 164 -4.70 -4.90 3.66
C THR A 164 -4.50 -3.52 3.05
N ALA A 165 -3.39 -3.32 2.33
CA ALA A 165 -3.08 -2.05 1.65
C ALA A 165 -4.13 -1.66 0.60
N GLY A 166 -4.52 -2.57 -0.30
CA GLY A 166 -5.55 -2.27 -1.29
C GLY A 166 -6.93 -2.05 -0.67
N THR A 167 -7.23 -2.76 0.43
CA THR A 167 -8.46 -2.54 1.21
C THR A 167 -8.48 -1.14 1.84
N GLN A 168 -7.35 -0.69 2.39
CA GLN A 168 -7.20 0.65 2.94
C GLN A 168 -7.48 1.73 1.89
N VAL A 169 -6.98 1.55 0.66
CA VAL A 169 -7.23 2.47 -0.47
C VAL A 169 -8.73 2.52 -0.82
N ILE A 170 -9.39 1.37 -0.86
CA ILE A 170 -10.85 1.29 -1.10
C ILE A 170 -11.61 2.01 0.02
N LEU A 171 -11.27 1.74 1.28
CA LEU A 171 -11.92 2.36 2.45
C LEU A 171 -11.73 3.88 2.51
N ASP A 172 -10.55 4.40 2.19
CA ASP A 172 -10.34 5.85 2.12
C ASP A 172 -11.16 6.49 0.99
N ALA A 173 -11.31 5.79 -0.15
CA ALA A 173 -12.06 6.31 -1.28
C ALA A 173 -13.58 6.40 -1.05
N ILE A 174 -14.12 5.66 -0.08
CA ILE A 174 -15.54 5.66 0.30
C ILE A 174 -15.76 6.17 1.74
N LYS A 175 -14.79 6.88 2.32
CA LYS A 175 -14.80 7.29 3.73
C LYS A 175 -16.02 8.11 4.17
N ASP A 176 -16.62 8.87 3.26
CA ASP A 176 -17.80 9.69 3.54
C ASP A 176 -19.12 8.92 3.30
N SER A 177 -19.05 7.65 2.87
CA SER A 177 -20.21 6.79 2.68
C SER A 177 -20.54 5.97 3.93
N ALA A 178 -21.83 5.88 4.24
CA ALA A 178 -22.38 5.03 5.29
C ALA A 178 -22.50 3.54 4.88
N ILE A 179 -22.07 3.17 3.67
CA ILE A 179 -22.11 1.79 3.20
C ILE A 179 -21.31 0.86 4.13
N GLY A 180 -21.87 -0.32 4.43
CA GLY A 180 -21.20 -1.36 5.19
C GLY A 180 -20.05 -2.00 4.41
N THR A 181 -19.06 -2.54 5.11
CA THR A 181 -17.83 -3.05 4.50
C THR A 181 -17.38 -4.33 5.18
N VAL A 182 -17.19 -5.39 4.39
CA VAL A 182 -16.58 -6.63 4.88
C VAL A 182 -15.44 -7.03 3.95
N SER A 183 -14.36 -7.53 4.53
CA SER A 183 -13.29 -8.15 3.74
C SER A 183 -13.50 -9.66 3.63
N ILE A 184 -13.12 -10.24 2.49
CA ILE A 184 -13.25 -11.68 2.21
C ILE A 184 -12.01 -12.26 1.53
N GLY A 185 -11.72 -13.54 1.82
CA GLY A 185 -10.78 -14.38 1.07
C GLY A 185 -9.49 -14.69 1.84
N GLY A 186 -9.32 -15.95 2.26
CA GLY A 186 -8.13 -16.41 2.97
C GLY A 186 -8.00 -15.88 4.41
N ILE A 187 -9.07 -15.32 4.97
CA ILE A 187 -9.13 -14.86 6.36
C ILE A 187 -9.34 -16.08 7.28
N ASN A 188 -8.56 -16.16 8.35
CA ASN A 188 -8.60 -17.21 9.36
C ASN A 188 -8.21 -16.66 10.75
N HIS A 189 -8.19 -17.51 11.79
CA HIS A 189 -7.90 -17.08 13.17
C HIS A 189 -6.52 -16.43 13.35
N SER A 190 -5.52 -16.78 12.53
CA SER A 190 -4.17 -16.22 12.67
C SER A 190 -4.01 -14.82 12.06
N ASN A 191 -4.92 -14.39 11.18
CA ASN A 191 -4.78 -13.13 10.45
C ASN A 191 -5.96 -12.16 10.59
N VAL A 192 -7.11 -12.58 11.14
CA VAL A 192 -8.32 -11.74 11.23
C VAL A 192 -8.08 -10.41 11.95
N GLN A 193 -7.38 -10.42 13.09
CA GLN A 193 -7.09 -9.18 13.82
C GLN A 193 -6.16 -8.25 13.05
N ARG A 194 -5.19 -8.81 12.33
CA ARG A 194 -4.29 -8.05 11.46
C ARG A 194 -5.04 -7.43 10.29
N VAL A 195 -5.97 -8.16 9.68
CA VAL A 195 -6.86 -7.62 8.63
C VAL A 195 -7.67 -6.45 9.16
N LEU A 196 -8.35 -6.62 10.29
CA LEU A 196 -9.15 -5.55 10.90
C LEU A 196 -8.31 -4.34 11.32
N TYR A 197 -7.07 -4.55 11.76
CA TYR A 197 -6.18 -3.47 12.20
C TYR A 197 -5.55 -2.73 11.01
N GLN A 198 -4.84 -3.43 10.13
CA GLN A 198 -4.04 -2.83 9.06
C GLN A 198 -4.87 -2.31 7.88
N SER A 199 -6.08 -2.83 7.64
CA SER A 199 -6.92 -2.34 6.54
C SER A 199 -7.53 -0.96 6.82
N GLN A 200 -7.49 -0.45 8.06
CA GLN A 200 -8.18 0.79 8.44
C GLN A 200 -7.61 2.02 7.71
N SER A 201 -8.50 2.86 7.19
CA SER A 201 -8.17 4.23 6.76
C SER A 201 -8.38 5.21 7.91
N PRO A 202 -7.90 6.47 7.81
CA PRO A 202 -8.06 7.46 8.88
C PRO A 202 -9.51 7.75 9.28
N LYS A 203 -10.47 7.53 8.37
CA LYS A 203 -11.89 7.87 8.59
C LYS A 203 -12.87 6.70 8.45
N LYS A 204 -12.42 5.52 7.98
CA LYS A 204 -13.28 4.35 7.80
C LYS A 204 -12.52 3.06 8.08
N ALA A 205 -13.19 2.14 8.77
CA ALA A 205 -12.71 0.79 9.04
C ALA A 205 -13.65 -0.24 8.41
N LEU A 206 -13.24 -1.51 8.44
CA LEU A 206 -14.13 -2.62 8.11
C LEU A 206 -15.21 -2.76 9.19
N ASP A 207 -16.45 -2.98 8.77
CA ASP A 207 -17.58 -3.30 9.65
C ASP A 207 -17.60 -4.78 10.04
N GLY A 208 -16.80 -5.61 9.36
CA GLY A 208 -16.56 -6.99 9.75
C GLY A 208 -15.75 -7.79 8.73
N VAL A 209 -15.80 -9.12 8.86
CA VAL A 209 -15.10 -10.05 7.97
C VAL A 209 -16.00 -11.18 7.52
N ALA A 210 -15.85 -11.58 6.26
CA ALA A 210 -16.53 -12.73 5.69
C ALA A 210 -15.62 -13.97 5.67
N ILE A 211 -16.09 -15.03 6.33
CA ILE A 211 -15.36 -16.28 6.57
C ILE A 211 -16.06 -17.43 5.84
N VAL A 212 -15.27 -18.29 5.20
CA VAL A 212 -15.77 -19.51 4.52
C VAL A 212 -15.17 -20.75 5.20
N SER A 213 -14.02 -21.21 4.73
CA SER A 213 -13.45 -22.51 5.10
C SER A 213 -13.01 -22.58 6.55
N ALA A 214 -12.56 -21.47 7.15
CA ALA A 214 -12.12 -21.45 8.55
C ALA A 214 -13.25 -21.76 9.55
N ILE A 215 -14.52 -21.66 9.15
CA ILE A 215 -15.67 -22.11 9.94
C ILE A 215 -16.27 -23.39 9.34
N VAL A 216 -16.61 -23.38 8.04
CA VAL A 216 -17.33 -24.50 7.40
C VAL A 216 -16.52 -25.80 7.38
N ALA A 217 -15.20 -25.71 7.22
CA ALA A 217 -14.30 -26.88 7.22
C ALA A 217 -13.70 -27.22 8.60
N ALA A 218 -13.98 -26.40 9.62
CA ALA A 218 -13.48 -26.64 10.98
C ALA A 218 -14.11 -27.90 11.56
N ASP A 219 -13.34 -28.70 12.31
CA ASP A 219 -13.87 -29.92 12.93
C ASP A 219 -14.97 -29.58 13.94
N ASP A 220 -14.81 -28.45 14.65
CA ASP A 220 -15.84 -27.82 15.50
C ASP A 220 -16.17 -26.40 14.99
N PRO A 221 -17.26 -26.24 14.21
CA PRO A 221 -17.68 -24.93 13.71
C PRO A 221 -18.10 -23.96 14.81
N LYS A 222 -18.66 -24.46 15.93
CA LYS A 222 -19.06 -23.63 17.08
C LYS A 222 -17.85 -22.99 17.73
N ALA A 223 -16.87 -23.80 18.13
CA ALA A 223 -15.64 -23.32 18.76
C ALA A 223 -14.86 -22.37 17.83
N SER A 224 -14.83 -22.66 16.52
CA SER A 224 -14.22 -21.77 15.53
C SER A 224 -14.90 -20.40 15.47
N ALA A 225 -16.24 -20.37 15.46
CA ALA A 225 -17.02 -19.13 15.46
C ALA A 225 -16.82 -18.34 16.76
N GLU A 226 -16.84 -18.98 17.94
CA GLU A 226 -16.56 -18.35 19.24
C GLU A 226 -15.19 -17.66 19.24
N GLN A 227 -14.17 -18.35 18.69
CA GLN A 227 -12.83 -17.79 18.58
C GLN A 227 -12.81 -16.56 17.66
N PHE A 228 -13.50 -16.58 16.52
CA PHE A 228 -13.62 -15.41 15.65
C PHE A 228 -14.29 -14.24 16.36
N VAL A 229 -15.42 -14.47 17.06
CA VAL A 229 -16.12 -13.44 17.82
C VAL A 229 -15.19 -12.79 18.83
N ASN A 230 -14.41 -13.59 19.56
CA ASN A 230 -13.43 -13.08 20.52
C ASN A 230 -12.33 -12.24 19.85
N LEU A 231 -11.79 -12.71 18.72
CA LEU A 231 -10.74 -12.02 17.98
C LEU A 231 -11.25 -10.72 17.33
N ILE A 232 -12.50 -10.66 16.87
CA ILE A 232 -13.11 -9.48 16.25
C ILE A 232 -13.48 -8.43 17.32
N ARG A 233 -13.96 -8.86 18.49
CA ARG A 233 -14.32 -7.95 19.61
C ARG A 233 -13.14 -7.18 20.16
N ASN A 234 -11.98 -7.84 20.21
CA ASN A 234 -10.81 -7.34 20.91
C ASN A 234 -9.73 -6.85 19.94
N PRO A 235 -9.03 -5.74 20.24
CA PRO A 235 -7.86 -5.35 19.46
C PRO A 235 -6.80 -6.44 19.50
N PRO A 236 -6.00 -6.61 18.44
CA PRO A 236 -4.79 -7.41 18.56
C PRO A 236 -3.90 -6.82 19.66
N ARG A 237 -3.13 -7.68 20.34
CA ARG A 237 -2.25 -7.25 21.43
C ARG A 237 -1.12 -6.32 20.98
N PHE A 238 -0.77 -6.38 19.70
CA PHE A 238 0.17 -5.46 19.07
C PHE A 238 -0.48 -4.15 18.58
N ALA A 239 -1.80 -3.98 18.73
CA ALA A 239 -2.47 -2.74 18.34
C ALA A 239 -2.04 -1.59 19.25
N GLN A 240 -1.77 -0.45 18.62
CA GLN A 240 -1.51 0.80 19.32
C GLN A 240 -2.24 1.95 18.64
N ALA A 241 -2.66 2.93 19.45
CA ALA A 241 -3.22 4.18 18.97
C ALA A 241 -2.11 5.03 18.32
N SER A 242 -2.46 5.78 17.27
CA SER A 242 -1.55 6.77 16.70
C SER A 242 -1.43 7.98 17.63
N ASN A 243 -0.22 8.52 17.76
CA ASN A 243 0.01 9.79 18.43
C ASN A 243 -0.06 10.90 17.38
N PRO A 244 -0.99 11.85 17.48
CA PRO A 244 -1.06 12.95 16.52
C PRO A 244 0.19 13.83 16.65
N PRO A 245 0.69 14.40 15.55
CA PRO A 245 1.80 15.35 15.58
C PRO A 245 1.42 16.59 16.41
N ARG A 246 2.37 17.10 17.19
CA ARG A 246 2.24 18.35 17.95
C ARG A 246 3.06 19.46 17.27
N ALA A 247 2.84 20.70 17.70
CA ALA A 247 3.77 21.78 17.36
C ALA A 247 5.12 21.52 18.05
N ASN A 248 6.24 21.78 17.34
CA ASN A 248 7.61 21.48 17.79
C ASN A 248 7.77 20.01 18.21
N GLU A 249 7.27 19.08 17.38
CA GLU A 249 7.31 17.64 17.66
C GLU A 249 8.74 17.16 17.89
N ALA A 250 9.72 17.62 17.11
CA ALA A 250 11.12 17.23 17.29
C ALA A 250 11.64 17.59 18.69
N GLU A 251 11.49 18.84 19.11
CA GLU A 251 11.90 19.30 20.44
C GLU A 251 11.17 18.53 21.55
N ALA A 252 9.86 18.31 21.39
CA ALA A 252 9.05 17.58 22.36
C ALA A 252 9.41 16.10 22.48
N LEU A 253 9.94 15.48 21.42
CA LEU A 253 10.51 14.13 21.44
C LEU A 253 11.89 14.13 22.11
N LEU A 254 12.78 15.04 21.71
CA LEU A 254 14.15 15.14 22.22
C LEU A 254 14.19 15.31 23.74
N ASN A 255 13.30 16.12 24.31
CA ASN A 255 13.19 16.34 25.76
C ASN A 255 12.90 15.05 26.56
N LYS A 256 12.42 13.98 25.91
CA LYS A 256 12.13 12.70 26.56
C LYS A 256 13.23 11.66 26.37
N VAL A 257 14.13 11.84 25.40
CA VAL A 257 15.14 10.84 25.01
C VAL A 257 16.00 10.37 26.20
N PRO A 258 16.57 11.25 27.04
CA PRO A 258 17.40 10.79 28.16
C PRO A 258 16.62 9.90 29.15
N GLN A 259 15.36 10.23 29.41
CA GLN A 259 14.49 9.43 30.28
C GLN A 259 14.17 8.05 29.67
N ILE A 260 13.99 7.96 28.35
CA ILE A 260 13.76 6.69 27.66
C ILE A 260 15.00 5.80 27.72
N ILE A 261 16.20 6.35 27.51
CA ILE A 261 17.46 5.59 27.61
C ILE A 261 17.67 5.08 29.03
N ARG A 262 17.45 5.91 30.06
CA ARG A 262 17.48 5.48 31.47
C ARG A 262 16.53 4.32 31.74
N ASN A 263 15.32 4.40 31.20
CA ASN A 263 14.34 3.32 31.35
C ASN A 263 14.80 2.03 30.64
N MET A 264 15.37 2.12 29.44
CA MET A 264 15.91 0.95 28.72
C MET A 264 17.01 0.25 29.52
N VAL A 265 17.96 1.03 30.08
CA VAL A 265 19.04 0.49 30.93
C VAL A 265 18.47 -0.19 32.19
N LYS A 266 17.44 0.38 32.81
CA LYS A 266 16.78 -0.19 34.00
C LYS A 266 16.00 -1.47 33.70
N VAL A 267 15.28 -1.51 32.58
CA VAL A 267 14.45 -2.65 32.17
C VAL A 267 15.32 -3.85 31.78
N HIS A 268 16.50 -3.60 31.21
CA HIS A 268 17.43 -4.63 30.74
C HIS A 268 16.74 -5.69 29.85
N PRO A 269 16.13 -5.28 28.73
CA PRO A 269 15.25 -6.15 27.94
C PRO A 269 16.01 -7.28 27.26
N LEU A 270 15.36 -8.44 27.14
CA LEU A 270 15.83 -9.52 26.27
C LEU A 270 15.48 -9.21 24.82
N VAL A 271 16.41 -9.42 23.89
CA VAL A 271 16.10 -9.36 22.45
C VAL A 271 16.51 -10.66 21.76
N HIS A 272 15.52 -11.32 21.17
CA HIS A 272 15.69 -12.51 20.36
C HIS A 272 16.07 -12.11 18.94
N ASN A 273 17.31 -12.43 18.55
CA ASN A 273 17.88 -12.09 17.27
C ASN A 273 17.90 -13.32 16.37
N MET A 274 17.01 -13.34 15.38
CA MET A 274 17.08 -14.25 14.23
C MET A 274 17.87 -13.54 13.12
N ILE A 275 19.18 -13.42 13.35
CA ILE A 275 20.09 -12.62 12.53
C ILE A 275 21.10 -13.48 11.79
N ASN A 276 21.79 -12.87 10.84
CA ASN A 276 22.87 -13.52 10.13
C ASN A 276 24.09 -13.81 11.03
N PHE A 277 24.75 -14.94 10.75
CA PHE A 277 25.90 -15.39 11.53
C PHE A 277 27.14 -14.49 11.38
N VAL A 278 27.22 -13.70 10.30
CA VAL A 278 28.36 -12.80 10.03
C VAL A 278 28.49 -11.71 11.09
N VAL A 279 27.35 -11.21 11.60
CA VAL A 279 27.32 -10.05 12.49
C VAL A 279 26.92 -10.39 13.93
N SER A 280 26.58 -11.66 14.20
CA SER A 280 26.02 -12.10 15.48
C SER A 280 26.88 -11.71 16.69
N ASN A 281 28.20 -11.91 16.63
CA ASN A 281 29.09 -11.51 17.72
C ASN A 281 29.11 -9.99 17.96
N PHE A 282 29.19 -9.20 16.88
CA PHE A 282 29.22 -7.75 16.99
C PHE A 282 27.91 -7.21 17.58
N VAL A 283 26.78 -7.66 17.05
CA VAL A 283 25.44 -7.27 17.52
C VAL A 283 25.20 -7.66 18.97
N ALA A 284 25.67 -8.84 19.41
CA ALA A 284 25.58 -9.25 20.81
C ALA A 284 26.35 -8.30 21.73
N ASN A 285 27.59 -7.94 21.37
CA ASN A 285 28.40 -7.01 22.15
C ASN A 285 27.79 -5.61 22.21
N VAL A 286 27.22 -5.13 21.10
CA VAL A 286 26.49 -3.85 21.07
C VAL A 286 25.29 -3.88 22.03
N ALA A 287 24.46 -4.93 21.98
CA ALA A 287 23.30 -5.07 22.86
C ALA A 287 23.71 -5.11 24.35
N LEU A 288 24.77 -5.85 24.68
CA LEU A 288 25.32 -5.89 26.05
C LEU A 288 25.84 -4.52 26.49
N SER A 289 26.48 -3.78 25.59
CA SER A 289 27.07 -2.47 25.88
C SER A 289 26.03 -1.40 26.20
N ILE A 290 24.84 -1.48 25.58
CA ILE A 290 23.72 -0.59 25.94
C ILE A 290 22.93 -1.07 27.16
N GLY A 291 23.22 -2.26 27.69
CA GLY A 291 22.53 -2.80 28.86
C GLY A 291 21.28 -3.59 28.53
N ALA A 292 21.24 -4.27 27.38
CA ALA A 292 20.23 -5.26 27.02
C ALA A 292 20.81 -6.69 27.07
N SER A 293 19.94 -7.69 26.97
CA SER A 293 20.31 -9.11 26.99
C SER A 293 20.02 -9.76 25.63
N PRO A 294 21.00 -9.92 24.74
CA PRO A 294 20.78 -10.56 23.45
C PRO A 294 20.70 -12.09 23.58
N ILE A 295 19.83 -12.72 22.78
CA ILE A 295 19.90 -14.15 22.48
C ILE A 295 19.90 -14.36 20.95
N MET A 296 20.82 -15.21 20.47
CA MET A 296 21.04 -15.48 19.04
C MET A 296 20.51 -16.87 18.70
N SER A 297 19.22 -16.99 18.37
CA SER A 297 18.58 -18.28 18.03
C SER A 297 17.80 -18.17 16.73
N PRO A 298 18.19 -18.86 15.64
CA PRO A 298 17.42 -18.89 14.40
C PRO A 298 16.28 -19.93 14.42
N TYR A 299 16.12 -20.69 15.51
CA TYR A 299 15.14 -21.76 15.60
C TYR A 299 13.77 -21.22 16.02
N GLY A 300 12.78 -21.31 15.12
CA GLY A 300 11.48 -20.65 15.32
C GLY A 300 10.65 -21.23 16.47
N ASP A 301 10.85 -22.49 16.83
CA ASP A 301 10.06 -23.14 17.88
C ASP A 301 10.43 -22.63 19.30
N GLU A 302 11.69 -22.21 19.51
CA GLU A 302 12.13 -21.57 20.76
C GLU A 302 11.46 -20.21 21.01
N ALA A 303 10.96 -19.56 19.96
CA ALA A 303 10.35 -18.24 20.09
C ALA A 303 9.15 -18.23 21.05
N THR A 304 8.46 -19.36 21.20
CA THR A 304 7.34 -19.53 22.14
C THR A 304 7.75 -19.45 23.61
N ASP A 305 8.99 -19.81 23.93
CA ASP A 305 9.57 -19.66 25.26
C ASP A 305 10.22 -18.29 25.43
N LEU A 306 10.95 -17.83 24.41
CA LEU A 306 11.69 -16.57 24.47
C LEU A 306 10.76 -15.35 24.56
N CYS A 307 9.59 -15.39 23.93
CA CYS A 307 8.63 -14.28 24.01
C CYS A 307 8.04 -14.08 25.42
N LYS A 308 8.18 -15.06 26.33
CA LYS A 308 7.70 -14.97 27.72
C LYS A 308 8.48 -13.98 28.57
N PHE A 309 9.68 -13.55 28.14
CA PHE A 309 10.51 -12.57 28.83
C PHE A 309 10.17 -11.11 28.46
N ASP A 310 9.01 -10.87 27.84
CA ASP A 310 8.47 -9.55 27.46
C ASP A 310 9.39 -8.65 26.62
N GLY A 311 10.41 -9.27 26.00
CA GLY A 311 11.37 -8.69 25.09
C GLY A 311 10.90 -8.56 23.64
N ALA A 312 11.82 -8.25 22.73
CA ALA A 312 11.54 -8.09 21.29
C ALA A 312 12.16 -9.18 20.43
N LEU A 313 11.61 -9.33 19.21
CA LEU A 313 12.13 -10.19 18.16
C LEU A 313 12.72 -9.33 17.04
N LEU A 314 13.94 -9.64 16.61
CA LEU A 314 14.52 -9.14 15.35
C LEU A 314 14.54 -10.26 14.32
N ILE A 315 13.87 -10.04 13.19
CA ILE A 315 13.97 -10.85 11.98
C ILE A 315 14.90 -10.14 11.00
N ASN A 316 16.06 -10.73 10.71
CA ASN A 316 17.01 -10.22 9.73
C ASN A 316 17.27 -11.26 8.63
N MET A 317 17.14 -10.84 7.38
CA MET A 317 17.22 -11.75 6.23
C MET A 317 18.64 -11.94 5.68
N GLY A 318 19.70 -11.51 6.38
CA GLY A 318 21.07 -11.48 5.84
C GLY A 318 21.57 -12.83 5.30
N THR A 319 21.30 -13.94 6.00
CA THR A 319 21.73 -15.31 5.60
C THR A 319 20.55 -16.27 5.52
N LEU A 320 19.64 -16.03 4.57
CA LEU A 320 18.49 -16.91 4.33
C LEU A 320 18.93 -18.34 3.95
N THR A 321 18.24 -19.31 4.53
CA THR A 321 18.23 -20.73 4.21
C THR A 321 16.84 -21.15 3.74
N SER A 322 16.69 -22.39 3.24
CA SER A 322 15.39 -22.96 2.86
C SER A 322 14.37 -23.00 4.01
N GLU A 323 14.84 -23.05 5.26
CA GLU A 323 13.99 -23.13 6.45
C GLU A 323 13.71 -21.77 7.09
N SER A 324 14.46 -20.72 6.70
CA SER A 324 14.43 -19.42 7.38
C SER A 324 13.03 -18.81 7.44
N VAL A 325 12.30 -18.78 6.32
CA VAL A 325 10.96 -18.18 6.31
C VAL A 325 10.00 -18.93 7.23
N SER A 326 10.05 -20.27 7.25
CA SER A 326 9.21 -21.06 8.15
C SER A 326 9.49 -20.74 9.61
N ASN A 327 10.77 -20.66 10.00
CA ASN A 327 11.18 -20.30 11.35
C ASN A 327 10.79 -18.86 11.72
N TYR A 328 10.95 -17.91 10.80
CA TYR A 328 10.55 -16.53 11.02
C TYR A 328 9.04 -16.41 11.25
N LEU A 329 8.22 -17.09 10.44
CA LEU A 329 6.76 -17.06 10.60
C LEU A 329 6.30 -17.63 11.95
N LYS A 330 6.94 -18.71 12.42
CA LYS A 330 6.69 -19.27 13.77
C LYS A 330 7.02 -18.24 14.86
N ALA A 331 8.17 -17.59 14.75
CA ALA A 331 8.61 -16.60 15.73
C ALA A 331 7.72 -15.34 15.71
N ILE A 332 7.44 -14.79 14.53
CA ILE A 332 6.54 -13.63 14.36
C ILE A 332 5.19 -13.92 15.01
N LYS A 333 4.61 -15.10 14.76
CA LYS A 333 3.36 -15.51 15.39
C LYS A 333 3.45 -15.52 16.92
N ALA A 334 4.49 -16.16 17.48
CA ALA A 334 4.66 -16.25 18.92
C ALA A 334 4.78 -14.87 19.61
N TYR A 335 5.48 -13.93 18.97
CA TYR A 335 5.64 -12.57 19.49
C TYR A 335 4.38 -11.72 19.31
N ASN A 336 3.74 -11.76 18.13
CA ASN A 336 2.47 -11.05 17.88
C ASN A 336 1.34 -11.52 18.81
N ASP A 337 1.23 -12.83 19.09
CA ASP A 337 0.22 -13.40 19.99
C ASP A 337 0.39 -12.93 21.45
N ARG A 338 1.60 -12.52 21.85
CA ARG A 338 1.86 -11.87 23.15
C ARG A 338 1.80 -10.35 23.11
N GLY A 339 1.78 -9.77 21.91
CA GLY A 339 1.92 -8.34 21.70
C GLY A 339 3.35 -7.83 21.90
N ASN A 340 4.36 -8.70 21.86
CA ASN A 340 5.77 -8.30 21.94
C ASN A 340 6.23 -7.63 20.64
N PRO A 341 7.22 -6.70 20.68
CA PRO A 341 7.62 -5.96 19.50
C PRO A 341 8.35 -6.87 18.53
N VAL A 342 8.03 -6.73 17.25
CA VAL A 342 8.76 -7.40 16.16
C VAL A 342 9.40 -6.37 15.24
N VAL A 343 10.71 -6.46 15.10
CA VAL A 343 11.52 -5.65 14.18
C VAL A 343 11.87 -6.47 12.95
N TYR A 344 11.67 -5.88 11.78
CA TYR A 344 11.98 -6.49 10.49
C TYR A 344 13.07 -5.71 9.76
N ASP A 345 14.16 -6.42 9.46
CA ASP A 345 15.31 -5.94 8.71
C ASP A 345 15.48 -6.78 7.43
N PRO A 346 14.91 -6.33 6.29
CA PRO A 346 14.83 -7.10 5.07
C PRO A 346 16.13 -6.97 4.26
N VAL A 347 17.27 -7.27 4.89
CA VAL A 347 18.61 -7.12 4.33
C VAL A 347 18.68 -7.69 2.91
N GLY A 348 19.10 -6.86 1.96
CA GLY A 348 19.24 -7.22 0.55
C GLY A 348 17.93 -7.64 -0.13
N ALA A 349 16.77 -7.17 0.35
CA ALA A 349 15.44 -7.55 -0.16
C ALA A 349 15.34 -7.59 -1.69
N ALA A 350 15.95 -6.60 -2.35
CA ALA A 350 15.91 -6.43 -3.80
C ALA A 350 16.93 -7.30 -4.56
N ALA A 351 17.89 -7.93 -3.87
CA ALA A 351 19.05 -8.54 -4.51
C ALA A 351 18.74 -9.81 -5.32
N THR A 352 17.76 -10.61 -4.91
CA THR A 352 17.41 -11.87 -5.59
C THR A 352 15.91 -12.14 -5.57
N HIS A 353 15.42 -12.96 -6.51
CA HIS A 353 14.01 -13.40 -6.51
C HIS A 353 13.62 -14.18 -5.24
N ILE A 354 14.55 -14.95 -4.66
CA ILE A 354 14.32 -15.67 -3.40
C ILE A 354 14.04 -14.67 -2.25
N ARG A 355 14.85 -13.61 -2.14
CA ARG A 355 14.68 -12.56 -1.13
C ARG A 355 13.38 -11.79 -1.34
N ARG A 356 13.05 -11.43 -2.58
CA ARG A 356 11.78 -10.78 -2.92
C ARG A 356 10.57 -11.63 -2.51
N ASN A 357 10.60 -12.93 -2.80
CA ASN A 357 9.52 -13.85 -2.39
C ASN A 357 9.43 -13.98 -0.87
N ALA A 358 10.56 -14.04 -0.16
CA ALA A 358 10.57 -14.06 1.28
C ALA A 358 9.99 -12.78 1.88
N VAL A 359 10.27 -11.59 1.32
CA VAL A 359 9.62 -10.33 1.73
C VAL A 359 8.10 -10.43 1.58
N THR A 360 7.60 -10.89 0.43
CA THR A 360 6.17 -11.06 0.20
C THR A 360 5.53 -12.01 1.23
N GLN A 361 6.18 -13.14 1.52
CA GLN A 361 5.69 -14.12 2.49
C GLN A 361 5.68 -13.58 3.92
N LEU A 362 6.72 -12.85 4.33
CA LEU A 362 6.84 -12.30 5.68
C LEU A 362 5.87 -11.14 5.90
N MET A 363 5.72 -10.23 4.94
CA MET A 363 4.73 -9.14 5.00
C MET A 363 3.30 -9.65 5.02
N ALA A 364 3.02 -10.81 4.41
CA ALA A 364 1.74 -11.50 4.52
C ALA A 364 1.61 -12.35 5.80
N GLY A 365 2.71 -12.63 6.48
CA GLY A 365 2.81 -13.63 7.53
C GLY A 365 2.54 -13.15 8.95
N GLY A 366 2.67 -11.85 9.21
CA GLY A 366 2.42 -11.27 10.52
C GLY A 366 2.59 -9.75 10.56
N TYR A 367 2.68 -9.19 11.76
CA TYR A 367 2.80 -7.77 12.02
C TYR A 367 4.19 -7.41 12.53
N PHE A 368 4.70 -6.28 12.05
CA PHE A 368 5.99 -5.70 12.44
C PHE A 368 5.76 -4.33 13.06
N ASP A 369 6.27 -4.10 14.26
CA ASP A 369 6.24 -2.80 14.95
C ASP A 369 7.22 -1.80 14.30
N LEU A 370 8.34 -2.32 13.77
CA LEU A 370 9.33 -1.55 13.04
C LEU A 370 9.77 -2.30 11.77
N ILE A 371 9.75 -1.60 10.63
CA ILE A 371 10.46 -2.00 9.42
C ILE A 371 11.64 -1.07 9.25
N LYS A 372 12.84 -1.63 9.23
CA LYS A 372 14.09 -0.87 9.05
C LYS A 372 14.79 -1.34 7.79
N GLY A 373 15.35 -0.41 7.02
CA GLY A 373 16.22 -0.76 5.90
C GLY A 373 16.83 0.48 5.24
N ASN A 374 17.74 0.28 4.29
CA ASN A 374 18.18 1.35 3.41
C ASN A 374 17.10 1.68 2.34
N GLU A 375 17.35 2.72 1.52
CA GLU A 375 16.43 3.15 0.45
C GLU A 375 15.97 1.98 -0.45
N GLY A 376 16.89 1.14 -0.91
CA GLY A 376 16.56 0.04 -1.84
C GLY A 376 15.70 -1.04 -1.18
N GLU A 377 15.97 -1.35 0.08
CA GLU A 377 15.24 -2.32 0.88
C GLU A 377 13.82 -1.83 1.20
N ILE A 378 13.68 -0.58 1.64
CA ILE A 378 12.38 0.04 1.93
C ILE A 378 11.54 0.16 0.66
N ARG A 379 12.13 0.52 -0.48
CA ARG A 379 11.44 0.53 -1.79
C ARG A 379 10.96 -0.86 -2.20
N GLN A 380 11.74 -1.90 -1.91
CA GLN A 380 11.33 -3.27 -2.18
C GLN A 380 10.16 -3.74 -1.30
N VAL A 381 10.16 -3.36 0.00
CA VAL A 381 9.02 -3.62 0.89
C VAL A 381 7.78 -2.82 0.47
N TRP A 382 7.97 -1.59 -0.01
CA TRP A 382 6.89 -0.78 -0.57
C TRP A 382 6.30 -1.42 -1.84
N GLY A 383 7.09 -2.18 -2.61
CA GLY A 383 6.65 -2.84 -3.85
C GLY A 383 7.04 -2.08 -5.11
N SER A 384 8.01 -1.16 -5.04
CA SER A 384 8.57 -0.51 -6.22
C SER A 384 9.52 -1.47 -6.96
N SER A 385 9.08 -1.97 -8.11
CA SER A 385 9.80 -2.98 -8.93
C SER A 385 11.09 -2.50 -9.61
N ALA A 386 11.54 -1.26 -9.36
CA ALA A 386 12.58 -0.59 -10.15
C ALA A 386 14.00 -0.62 -9.53
N VAL A 387 14.22 -1.28 -8.38
CA VAL A 387 15.53 -1.26 -7.70
C VAL A 387 16.26 -2.59 -7.89
N GLN A 388 17.42 -2.56 -8.56
CA GLN A 388 18.35 -3.68 -8.61
C GLN A 388 19.50 -3.43 -7.61
N GLN A 389 19.50 -4.13 -6.48
CA GLN A 389 20.55 -4.01 -5.47
C GLN A 389 21.65 -5.05 -5.74
N ARG A 390 22.93 -4.64 -5.67
CA ARG A 390 24.08 -5.54 -5.78
C ARG A 390 24.48 -6.03 -4.39
N GLY A 391 23.94 -7.18 -3.97
CA GLY A 391 24.23 -7.75 -2.64
C GLY A 391 23.51 -7.01 -1.51
N VAL A 392 24.21 -6.76 -0.40
CA VAL A 392 23.68 -6.05 0.79
C VAL A 392 24.19 -4.61 0.91
N ASP A 393 25.06 -4.19 0.00
CA ASP A 393 25.60 -2.84 -0.02
C ASP A 393 24.50 -1.84 -0.39
N SER A 394 24.55 -0.66 0.22
CA SER A 394 23.69 0.45 -0.17
C SER A 394 24.22 1.01 -1.49
N GLY A 395 23.39 0.93 -2.55
CA GLY A 395 23.67 1.63 -3.80
C GLY A 395 23.62 3.16 -3.61
N PRO A 396 23.99 3.95 -4.63
CA PRO A 396 23.80 5.40 -4.56
C PRO A 396 22.32 5.71 -4.33
N SER A 397 22.07 6.63 -3.40
CA SER A 397 20.74 7.18 -3.14
C SER A 397 20.17 7.77 -4.42
N THR A 398 18.95 7.39 -4.80
CA THR A 398 18.26 7.97 -5.96
C THR A 398 17.16 8.94 -5.55
N LEU A 399 16.77 8.92 -4.29
CA LEU A 399 15.77 9.82 -3.73
C LEU A 399 16.42 10.99 -2.98
N ASP A 400 15.79 12.16 -3.07
CA ASP A 400 16.08 13.30 -2.19
C ASP A 400 15.48 13.11 -0.77
N GLY A 401 15.69 14.09 0.11
CA GLY A 401 15.22 14.02 1.50
C GLY A 401 13.69 13.95 1.62
N ASN A 402 12.98 14.86 0.94
CA ASN A 402 11.52 14.90 0.94
C ASN A 402 10.90 13.60 0.41
N GLN A 403 11.50 13.01 -0.62
CA GLN A 403 11.06 11.74 -1.20
C GLN A 403 11.29 10.57 -0.22
N LYS A 404 12.41 10.56 0.51
CA LYS A 404 12.66 9.55 1.55
C LYS A 404 11.72 9.71 2.75
N ALA A 405 11.51 10.93 3.21
CA ALA A 405 10.55 11.27 4.25
C ALA A 405 9.13 10.78 3.88
N THR A 406 8.72 11.05 2.63
CA THR A 406 7.43 10.60 2.08
C THR A 406 7.35 9.08 2.00
N LEU A 407 8.39 8.41 1.50
CA LEU A 407 8.43 6.96 1.40
C LEU A 407 8.32 6.29 2.78
N ALA A 408 9.08 6.77 3.77
CA ALA A 408 9.03 6.25 5.14
C ALA A 408 7.64 6.45 5.75
N ARG A 409 7.06 7.65 5.62
CA ARG A 409 5.71 7.96 6.10
C ARG A 409 4.65 7.08 5.47
N ASP A 410 4.63 6.99 4.15
CA ASP A 410 3.57 6.30 3.44
C ASP A 410 3.62 4.80 3.71
N LEU A 411 4.82 4.21 3.80
CA LEU A 411 4.99 2.81 4.23
C LEU A 411 4.52 2.61 5.68
N ALA A 412 4.93 3.49 6.59
CA ALA A 412 4.53 3.42 7.99
C ALA A 412 3.00 3.51 8.18
N ARG A 413 2.36 4.42 7.43
CA ARG A 413 0.90 4.59 7.41
C ARG A 413 0.18 3.38 6.82
N ARG A 414 0.71 2.81 5.72
CA ARG A 414 0.15 1.64 5.05
C ARG A 414 0.17 0.40 5.94
N GLU A 415 1.31 0.18 6.60
CA GLU A 415 1.51 -1.00 7.45
C GLU A 415 1.04 -0.78 8.90
N ARG A 416 0.67 0.46 9.26
CA ARG A 416 0.33 0.91 10.62
C ARG A 416 1.43 0.56 11.62
N ASN A 417 2.66 0.94 11.32
CA ASN A 417 3.84 0.66 12.12
C ASN A 417 4.84 1.83 12.07
N VAL A 418 6.06 1.60 12.56
CA VAL A 418 7.18 2.53 12.39
C VAL A 418 8.07 2.08 11.24
N VAL A 419 8.57 3.02 10.46
CA VAL A 419 9.57 2.80 9.40
C VAL A 419 10.80 3.63 9.69
N LEU A 420 11.97 2.97 9.69
CA LEU A 420 13.28 3.61 9.75
C LEU A 420 14.02 3.38 8.43
N LEU A 421 14.12 4.43 7.62
CA LEU A 421 14.91 4.44 6.39
C LEU A 421 16.30 5.00 6.71
N THR A 422 17.31 4.15 6.70
CA THR A 422 18.67 4.55 7.08
C THR A 422 19.53 5.01 5.91
N GLY A 423 20.43 5.95 6.16
CA GLY A 423 21.34 6.53 5.17
C GLY A 423 22.40 7.45 5.79
N ALA A 424 22.83 8.46 5.03
CA ALA A 424 23.62 9.57 5.60
C ALA A 424 22.76 10.49 6.49
N THR A 425 21.47 10.56 6.16
CA THR A 425 20.39 11.09 7.00
C THR A 425 19.39 9.96 7.15
N ASP A 426 19.02 9.66 8.39
CA ASP A 426 18.03 8.64 8.74
C ASP A 426 16.64 9.28 8.79
N TYR A 427 15.65 8.64 8.18
CA TYR A 427 14.25 9.09 8.20
C TYR A 427 13.40 8.12 9.00
N LEU A 428 12.77 8.60 10.06
CA LEU A 428 11.94 7.81 10.96
C LEU A 428 10.50 8.32 10.93
N SER A 429 9.53 7.42 10.71
CA SER A 429 8.11 7.77 10.70
C SER A 429 7.22 6.70 11.30
N ASP A 430 6.13 7.11 11.94
CA ASP A 430 5.02 6.24 12.38
C ASP A 430 3.76 6.39 11.50
N GLY A 431 3.90 7.04 10.34
CA GLY A 431 2.83 7.31 9.38
C GLY A 431 2.13 8.66 9.58
N GLU A 432 2.28 9.28 10.76
CA GLU A 432 1.72 10.61 11.05
C GLU A 432 2.81 11.64 11.34
N ARG A 433 3.85 11.23 12.06
CA ARG A 433 5.04 12.03 12.39
C ARG A 433 6.20 11.57 11.52
N VAL A 434 7.04 12.51 11.09
CA VAL A 434 8.26 12.24 10.33
C VAL A 434 9.38 13.09 10.91
N ILE A 435 10.52 12.46 11.19
CA ILE A 435 11.72 13.15 11.66
C ILE A 435 12.93 12.67 10.88
N ALA A 436 13.85 13.59 10.61
CA ALA A 436 15.14 13.30 10.04
C ALA A 436 16.22 13.43 11.11
N VAL A 437 17.17 12.49 11.09
CA VAL A 437 18.28 12.38 12.04
C VAL A 437 19.59 12.42 11.25
N GLU A 438 20.45 13.39 11.57
CA GLU A 438 21.75 13.62 10.90
C GLU A 438 22.94 13.33 11.81
N ASN A 439 22.71 12.61 12.91
CA ASN A 439 23.79 12.14 13.76
C ASN A 439 24.53 10.97 13.08
N GLY A 440 25.70 10.63 13.63
CA GLY A 440 26.46 9.45 13.23
C GLY A 440 27.76 9.79 12.52
N HIS A 441 28.40 8.77 11.95
CA HIS A 441 29.71 8.92 11.32
C HIS A 441 29.90 7.95 10.12
N PRO A 442 30.59 8.34 9.04
CA PRO A 442 30.84 7.48 7.87
C PRO A 442 31.50 6.12 8.16
N TYR A 443 32.22 5.99 9.29
CA TYR A 443 32.78 4.70 9.72
C TYR A 443 31.70 3.65 10.01
N LEU A 444 30.48 4.04 10.37
CA LEU A 444 29.37 3.09 10.51
C LEU A 444 29.13 2.32 9.20
N GLY A 445 29.24 2.98 8.05
CA GLY A 445 29.10 2.34 6.73
C GLY A 445 30.31 1.47 6.31
N GLN A 446 31.41 1.49 7.07
CA GLN A 446 32.63 0.74 6.79
C GLN A 446 32.84 -0.46 7.73
N VAL A 447 31.91 -0.69 8.65
CA VAL A 447 31.94 -1.81 9.60
C VAL A 447 30.75 -2.71 9.34
N THR A 448 31.00 -4.00 9.12
CA THR A 448 29.93 -4.97 8.92
C THR A 448 29.05 -5.10 10.16
N GLY A 449 27.74 -5.17 9.97
CA GLY A 449 26.77 -5.39 11.05
C GLY A 449 26.32 -4.17 11.82
N THR A 450 26.87 -2.98 11.56
CA THR A 450 26.38 -1.72 12.17
C THR A 450 24.91 -1.47 11.85
N GLY A 451 24.53 -1.63 10.58
CA GLY A 451 23.14 -1.53 10.14
C GLY A 451 22.25 -2.54 10.88
N CYS A 452 22.66 -3.81 10.96
CA CYS A 452 21.87 -4.84 11.62
C CYS A 452 21.74 -4.61 13.15
N ALA A 453 22.77 -4.05 13.79
CA ALA A 453 22.76 -3.74 15.21
C ALA A 453 21.68 -2.71 15.57
N VAL A 454 21.40 -1.74 14.69
CA VAL A 454 20.29 -0.79 14.88
C VAL A 454 18.94 -1.51 14.98
N GLY A 455 18.74 -2.63 14.27
CA GLY A 455 17.53 -3.45 14.43
C GLY A 455 17.39 -4.02 15.85
N THR A 456 18.47 -4.56 16.41
CA THR A 456 18.50 -5.09 17.79
C THR A 456 18.26 -3.98 18.81
N ILE A 457 18.93 -2.84 18.64
CA ILE A 457 18.79 -1.68 19.52
C ILE A 457 17.34 -1.19 19.51
N SER A 458 16.75 -0.99 18.33
CA SER A 458 15.35 -0.61 18.20
C SER A 458 14.43 -1.59 18.92
N GLY A 459 14.68 -2.90 18.83
CA GLY A 459 13.94 -3.92 19.60
C GLY A 459 14.06 -3.74 21.12
N CYS A 460 15.26 -3.40 21.62
CA CYS A 460 15.48 -3.11 23.04
C CYS A 460 14.62 -1.93 23.49
N PHE A 461 14.67 -0.82 22.75
CA PHE A 461 13.95 0.39 23.08
C PHE A 461 12.43 0.25 22.94
N LEU A 462 11.95 -0.46 21.91
CA LEU A 462 10.54 -0.79 21.75
C LEU A 462 10.02 -1.65 22.91
N SER A 463 10.84 -2.55 23.45
CA SER A 463 10.49 -3.34 24.63
C SER A 463 10.39 -2.47 25.89
N ALA A 464 11.32 -1.52 26.05
CA ALA A 464 11.37 -0.61 27.19
C ALA A 464 10.30 0.49 27.14
N HIS A 465 9.89 0.94 25.96
CA HIS A 465 8.94 2.05 25.79
C HIS A 465 7.91 1.79 24.69
N ARG A 466 6.90 0.98 25.01
CA ARG A 466 5.86 0.59 24.05
C ARG A 466 4.87 1.70 23.71
N SER A 467 4.64 2.66 24.60
CA SER A 467 3.59 3.68 24.44
C SER A 467 3.84 4.70 23.33
N ASP A 468 5.08 4.87 22.89
CA ASP A 468 5.44 5.70 21.73
C ASP A 468 6.60 5.03 20.97
N ARG A 469 6.26 4.26 19.94
CA ARG A 469 7.25 3.50 19.15
C ARG A 469 8.23 4.40 18.41
N LEU A 470 7.77 5.54 17.90
CA LEU A 470 8.63 6.51 17.21
C LEU A 470 9.69 7.04 18.17
N LEU A 471 9.28 7.48 19.37
CA LEU A 471 10.19 7.98 20.40
C LEU A 471 11.15 6.89 20.89
N ALA A 472 10.66 5.66 21.04
CA ALA A 472 11.50 4.52 21.43
C ALA A 472 12.63 4.30 20.42
N VAL A 473 12.29 4.19 19.13
CA VAL A 473 13.26 3.97 18.05
C VAL A 473 14.21 5.16 17.92
N LEU A 474 13.70 6.40 17.96
CA LEU A 474 14.52 7.62 17.94
C LEU A 474 15.56 7.61 19.07
N SER A 475 15.17 7.27 20.29
CA SER A 475 16.06 7.26 21.44
C SER A 475 17.21 6.26 21.27
N GLY A 476 16.92 5.10 20.68
CA GLY A 476 17.93 4.10 20.36
C GLY A 476 18.91 4.53 19.27
N ILE A 477 18.41 5.15 18.20
CA ILE A 477 19.24 5.69 17.12
C ILE A 477 20.15 6.79 17.65
N LEU A 478 19.62 7.75 18.41
CA LEU A 478 20.43 8.85 18.95
C LEU A 478 21.53 8.36 19.89
N MET A 479 21.24 7.40 20.77
CA MET A 479 22.28 6.77 21.60
C MET A 479 23.38 6.14 20.73
N TYR A 480 22.98 5.42 19.67
CA TYR A 480 23.89 4.73 18.78
C TYR A 480 24.76 5.68 17.96
N GLU A 481 24.17 6.71 17.38
CA GLU A 481 24.85 7.62 16.47
C GLU A 481 25.71 8.65 17.21
N ILE A 482 25.29 9.12 18.39
CA ILE A 482 26.12 9.98 19.24
C ILE A 482 27.35 9.21 19.74
N ALA A 483 27.20 7.93 20.10
CA ALA A 483 28.34 7.08 20.44
C ALA A 483 29.32 6.94 19.26
N ALA A 484 28.81 6.84 18.04
CA ALA A 484 29.64 6.76 16.84
C ALA A 484 30.43 8.05 16.59
N GLU A 485 29.78 9.21 16.76
CA GLU A 485 30.46 10.51 16.69
C GLU A 485 31.57 10.63 17.74
N ASN A 486 31.28 10.28 19.00
CA ASN A 486 32.26 10.32 20.09
C ASN A 486 33.45 9.41 19.81
N ALA A 487 33.19 8.19 19.34
CA ALA A 487 34.24 7.22 19.04
C ALA A 487 35.13 7.70 17.91
N ALA A 488 34.55 8.24 16.84
CA ALA A 488 35.30 8.79 15.71
C ALA A 488 36.15 10.02 16.09
N ALA A 489 35.73 10.79 17.10
CA ALA A 489 36.47 11.95 17.58
C ALA A 489 37.72 11.61 18.43
N LYS A 490 37.91 10.35 18.83
CA LYS A 490 39.07 9.95 19.65
C LYS A 490 40.36 9.95 18.82
N GLU A 491 41.41 10.57 19.34
CA GLU A 491 42.70 10.73 18.64
C GLU A 491 43.34 9.40 18.18
N TYR A 492 43.08 8.30 18.90
CA TYR A 492 43.63 6.99 18.55
C TYR A 492 42.82 6.23 17.50
N VAL A 493 41.65 6.73 17.08
CA VAL A 493 40.84 6.12 16.05
C VAL A 493 41.34 6.57 14.68
N ARG A 494 41.94 5.62 13.95
CA ARG A 494 42.61 5.86 12.65
C ARG A 494 41.89 5.20 11.46
N GLY A 495 40.75 4.57 11.71
CA GLY A 495 39.98 3.83 10.72
C GLY A 495 39.04 2.80 11.35
N PRO A 496 38.32 2.01 10.52
CA PRO A 496 37.27 1.08 10.96
C PRO A 496 37.73 0.09 12.03
N GLY A 497 38.95 -0.45 11.91
CA GLY A 497 39.49 -1.42 12.87
C GLY A 497 39.65 -0.86 14.30
N SER A 498 40.14 0.36 14.43
CA SER A 498 40.24 1.07 15.73
C SER A 498 38.92 1.70 16.17
N PHE A 499 38.01 1.95 15.23
CA PHE A 499 36.70 2.53 15.51
C PHE A 499 35.77 1.57 16.24
N VAL A 500 35.71 0.29 15.83
CA VAL A 500 34.83 -0.72 16.47
C VAL A 500 34.98 -0.79 18.00
N PRO A 501 36.18 -0.99 18.57
CA PRO A 501 36.33 -1.03 20.03
C PRO A 501 35.97 0.30 20.68
N ALA A 502 36.42 1.43 20.12
CA ALA A 502 36.08 2.76 20.63
C ALA A 502 34.57 3.01 20.64
N PHE A 503 33.87 2.53 19.61
CA PHE A 503 32.43 2.65 19.46
C PHE A 503 31.65 1.86 20.51
N VAL A 504 32.06 0.61 20.73
CA VAL A 504 31.48 -0.24 21.78
C VAL A 504 31.71 0.36 23.17
N ASP A 505 32.90 0.92 23.43
CA ASP A 505 33.22 1.62 24.68
C ASP A 505 32.35 2.86 24.88
N GLU A 506 32.07 3.63 23.82
CA GLU A 506 31.21 4.82 23.91
C GLU A 506 29.74 4.47 24.18
N LEU A 507 29.23 3.37 23.60
CA LEU A 507 27.90 2.86 23.95
C LEU A 507 27.81 2.51 25.44
N TYR A 508 28.85 1.86 25.98
CA TYR A 508 28.94 1.54 27.40
C TYR A 508 29.08 2.79 28.28
N ALA A 509 29.82 3.80 27.83
CA ALA A 509 29.97 5.08 28.53
C ALA A 509 28.61 5.81 28.64
N ILE A 510 27.86 5.92 27.54
CA ILE A 510 26.52 6.53 27.55
C ILE A 510 25.57 5.75 28.46
N ARG A 511 25.57 4.41 28.38
CA ARG A 511 24.80 3.56 29.30
C ARG A 511 25.12 3.90 30.75
N THR A 512 26.41 4.00 31.09
CA THR A 512 26.87 4.23 32.46
C THR A 512 26.47 5.62 32.95
N ALA A 513 26.61 6.64 32.12
CA ALA A 513 26.15 8.00 32.41
C ALA A 513 24.63 8.02 32.68
N ALA A 514 23.84 7.43 31.77
CA ALA A 514 22.40 7.33 31.92
C ALA A 514 22.00 6.59 33.22
N ALA A 515 22.64 5.47 33.55
CA ALA A 515 22.39 4.73 34.80
C ALA A 515 22.62 5.59 36.05
N ASN A 516 23.56 6.53 36.00
CA ASN A 516 23.87 7.46 37.09
C ASN A 516 23.01 8.74 37.06
N GLY A 517 22.08 8.88 36.11
CA GLY A 517 21.26 10.08 35.95
C GLY A 517 22.02 11.26 35.32
N ASP A 518 23.15 11.00 34.67
CA ASP A 518 23.92 11.99 33.93
C ASP A 518 23.46 12.03 32.47
N ASP A 519 22.84 13.16 32.09
CA ASP A 519 22.31 13.40 30.75
C ASP A 519 23.26 14.30 29.90
N SER A 520 24.45 14.65 30.41
CA SER A 520 25.42 15.55 29.75
C SER A 520 25.95 15.04 28.41
N TRP A 521 25.87 13.74 28.17
CA TRP A 521 26.23 13.11 26.90
C TRP A 521 25.27 13.50 25.74
N PHE A 522 24.08 14.04 26.06
CA PHE A 522 23.03 14.36 25.10
C PHE A 522 22.89 15.87 24.80
N ASP A 523 23.22 16.72 25.76
CA ASP A 523 22.99 18.18 25.68
C ASP A 523 23.64 18.81 24.43
N GLY A 524 22.81 19.37 23.55
CA GLY A 524 23.24 20.01 22.30
C GLY A 524 23.82 19.05 21.24
N ARG A 525 23.67 17.73 21.42
CA ARG A 525 24.26 16.72 20.53
C ARG A 525 23.30 16.20 19.45
N ALA A 526 22.00 16.20 19.72
CA ALA A 526 21.00 15.71 18.78
C ALA A 526 20.85 16.63 17.55
N LYS A 527 20.99 16.05 16.36
CA LYS A 527 20.81 16.70 15.06
C LYS A 527 19.53 16.17 14.43
N VAL A 528 18.40 16.56 15.00
CA VAL A 528 17.06 16.10 14.59
C VAL A 528 16.25 17.29 14.10
N HIS A 529 15.66 17.17 12.93
CA HIS A 529 14.76 18.19 12.39
C HIS A 529 13.49 17.57 11.83
N GLU A 530 12.45 18.39 11.76
CA GLU A 530 11.18 18.01 11.15
C GLU A 530 11.30 18.16 9.64
N GLU A 531 11.20 17.06 8.92
CA GLU A 531 11.04 17.08 7.47
C GLU A 531 9.54 17.07 7.17
N LEU A 532 9.08 18.17 6.55
CA LEU A 532 7.71 18.54 6.15
C LEU A 532 6.94 19.44 7.14
N PRO A 533 6.77 20.76 6.85
CA PRO A 533 5.82 21.59 7.60
C PRO A 533 4.39 21.11 7.35
N ILE A 534 3.53 21.21 8.38
CA ILE A 534 2.09 20.87 8.33
C ILE A 534 1.35 21.52 7.14
N ALA A 535 1.85 22.62 6.58
CA ALA A 535 1.32 23.25 5.38
C ALA A 535 1.62 22.49 4.07
N ALA A 536 2.76 21.80 3.96
CA ALA A 536 3.09 20.94 2.81
C ALA A 536 2.33 19.60 2.86
N ILE A 537 1.83 19.21 4.05
CA ILE A 537 1.04 17.99 4.30
C ILE A 537 -0.31 17.99 3.53
N MET A 538 -0.78 19.15 3.06
CA MET A 538 -1.97 19.25 2.20
C MET A 538 -1.69 19.34 0.69
N ALA A 539 -0.41 19.36 0.27
CA ALA A 539 0.00 19.74 -1.08
C ALA A 539 0.71 18.66 -1.90
N LEU A 540 0.86 17.42 -1.39
CA LEU A 540 1.12 16.29 -2.29
C LEU A 540 -0.18 16.02 -3.06
N PRO A 541 -0.18 16.06 -4.41
CA PRO A 541 -1.39 15.77 -5.15
C PRO A 541 -1.75 14.32 -4.87
N THR A 542 -2.78 14.11 -4.06
CA THR A 542 -3.57 12.89 -4.11
C THR A 542 -3.79 12.56 -5.59
N ARG A 543 -3.58 11.30 -5.99
CA ARG A 543 -3.84 10.82 -7.37
C ARG A 543 -5.24 11.20 -7.90
N ALA A 544 -6.14 11.66 -7.03
CA ALA A 544 -7.43 12.25 -7.35
C ALA A 544 -7.45 13.78 -7.17
N SER A 545 -6.81 14.55 -8.05
CA SER A 545 -7.03 16.00 -8.15
C SER A 545 -7.19 16.41 -9.61
N ARG A 546 -8.15 17.31 -9.88
CA ARG A 546 -8.50 17.72 -11.26
C ARG A 546 -7.29 18.29 -12.02
N ILE A 547 -7.30 18.19 -13.35
CA ILE A 547 -6.40 18.95 -14.22
C ILE A 547 -6.59 20.46 -13.96
N ARG A 548 -5.50 21.17 -13.69
CA ARG A 548 -5.48 22.61 -13.36
C ARG A 548 -4.48 23.40 -14.18
N ASN A 549 -3.36 22.79 -14.58
CA ASN A 549 -2.28 23.46 -15.31
C ASN A 549 -1.89 22.66 -16.58
N PRO A 550 -2.81 22.51 -17.55
CA PRO A 550 -2.61 21.63 -18.69
C PRO A 550 -1.50 22.09 -19.65
N ALA A 551 -0.76 21.14 -20.20
CA ALA A 551 0.14 21.35 -21.35
C ALA A 551 0.04 20.16 -22.31
N LEU A 552 -0.08 20.40 -23.62
CA LEU A 552 -0.19 19.35 -24.64
C LEU A 552 1.18 19.04 -25.25
N PHE A 553 1.58 17.78 -25.23
CA PHE A 553 2.84 17.27 -25.79
C PHE A 553 2.54 16.35 -26.97
N ILE A 554 3.09 16.68 -28.13
CA ILE A 554 2.93 15.96 -29.39
C ILE A 554 4.25 15.29 -29.78
N CYS A 555 4.33 13.99 -29.56
CA CYS A 555 5.54 13.20 -29.71
C CYS A 555 5.65 12.60 -31.12
N ASP A 556 6.52 13.19 -31.95
CA ASP A 556 7.12 12.60 -33.15
C ASP A 556 6.15 12.13 -34.26
N ILE A 557 4.96 12.72 -34.39
CA ILE A 557 3.94 12.32 -35.39
C ILE A 557 4.34 12.80 -36.81
N GLN A 558 5.27 12.09 -37.44
CA GLN A 558 5.85 12.44 -38.75
C GLN A 558 5.31 11.58 -39.90
N ASP A 559 5.28 12.17 -41.10
CA ASP A 559 4.67 11.55 -42.29
C ASP A 559 5.34 10.24 -42.73
N LYS A 560 6.64 10.06 -42.45
CA LYS A 560 7.36 8.83 -42.82
C LYS A 560 6.86 7.59 -42.05
N PHE A 561 6.22 7.79 -40.90
CA PHE A 561 5.67 6.71 -40.08
C PHE A 561 4.23 6.31 -40.47
N ARG A 562 3.61 7.01 -41.43
CA ARG A 562 2.20 6.83 -41.80
C ARG A 562 1.81 5.39 -42.11
N ASN A 563 2.70 4.65 -42.77
CA ASN A 563 2.46 3.26 -43.17
C ASN A 563 3.00 2.23 -42.16
N GLY A 564 3.71 2.67 -41.12
CA GLY A 564 4.35 1.78 -40.13
C GLY A 564 3.59 1.73 -38.81
N ILE A 565 3.03 2.85 -38.35
CA ILE A 565 2.34 2.93 -37.07
C ILE A 565 0.93 2.34 -37.18
N TYR A 566 0.59 1.48 -36.23
CA TYR A 566 -0.73 0.86 -36.14
C TYR A 566 -1.84 1.92 -36.07
N GLU A 567 -2.77 1.87 -37.03
CA GLU A 567 -3.96 2.71 -37.07
C GLU A 567 -3.66 4.22 -37.02
N PHE A 568 -2.55 4.62 -37.65
CA PHE A 568 -2.05 5.99 -37.68
C PHE A 568 -3.10 7.08 -37.98
N PRO A 569 -4.04 6.93 -38.95
CA PRO A 569 -5.05 7.96 -39.20
C PRO A 569 -5.94 8.29 -37.99
N LYS A 570 -6.22 7.30 -37.13
CA LYS A 570 -7.03 7.51 -35.91
C LYS A 570 -6.27 8.33 -34.88
N LEU A 571 -4.97 8.05 -34.71
CA LEU A 571 -4.08 8.85 -33.86
C LEU A 571 -3.97 10.31 -34.36
N VAL A 572 -3.86 10.51 -35.67
CA VAL A 572 -3.82 11.85 -36.28
C VAL A 572 -5.14 12.59 -36.00
N SER A 573 -6.30 11.93 -36.17
CA SER A 573 -7.60 12.54 -35.86
C SER A 573 -7.73 12.96 -34.40
N THR A 574 -7.29 12.12 -33.46
CA THR A 574 -7.29 12.49 -32.03
C THR A 574 -6.35 13.65 -31.75
N THR A 575 -5.17 13.67 -32.37
CA THR A 575 -4.20 14.76 -32.20
C THR A 575 -4.74 16.08 -32.75
N GLU A 576 -5.37 16.06 -33.92
CA GLU A 576 -6.01 17.24 -34.51
C GLU A 576 -7.10 17.80 -33.61
N LYS A 577 -7.93 16.93 -33.03
CA LYS A 577 -8.93 17.31 -32.02
C LYS A 577 -8.28 18.02 -30.82
N MET A 578 -7.19 17.46 -30.28
CA MET A 578 -6.49 18.04 -29.14
C MET A 578 -5.85 19.39 -29.47
N LEU A 579 -5.30 19.57 -30.69
CA LEU A 579 -4.75 20.86 -31.15
C LEU A 579 -5.84 21.94 -31.27
N ARG A 580 -6.98 21.61 -31.88
CA ARG A 580 -8.12 22.53 -32.01
C ARG A 580 -8.67 22.94 -30.63
N ALA A 581 -8.74 22.00 -29.70
CA ALA A 581 -9.14 22.27 -28.32
C ALA A 581 -8.09 23.11 -27.57
N ALA A 582 -6.80 22.80 -27.74
CA ALA A 582 -5.70 23.55 -27.11
C ALA A 582 -5.69 25.02 -27.56
N SER A 583 -5.93 25.28 -28.84
CA SER A 583 -6.11 26.65 -29.36
C SER A 583 -7.30 27.36 -28.71
N THR A 584 -8.45 26.68 -28.57
CA THR A 584 -9.65 27.25 -27.94
C THR A 584 -9.43 27.56 -26.45
N LEU A 585 -8.72 26.68 -25.74
CA LEU A 585 -8.47 26.75 -24.30
C LEU A 585 -7.17 27.48 -23.94
N GLN A 586 -6.42 27.96 -24.93
CA GLN A 586 -5.08 28.56 -24.77
C GLN A 586 -4.09 27.67 -24.01
N ILE A 587 -4.17 26.35 -24.21
CA ILE A 587 -3.28 25.37 -23.60
C ILE A 587 -1.92 25.41 -24.31
N PRO A 588 -0.79 25.52 -23.58
CA PRO A 588 0.54 25.49 -24.17
C PRO A 588 0.82 24.14 -24.86
N VAL A 589 1.38 24.19 -26.07
CA VAL A 589 1.67 23.01 -26.90
C VAL A 589 3.17 22.88 -27.17
N PHE A 590 3.70 21.68 -26.98
CA PHE A 590 5.08 21.32 -27.27
C PHE A 590 5.10 20.20 -28.31
N ILE A 591 5.84 20.40 -29.39
CA ILE A 591 5.94 19.43 -30.49
C ILE A 591 7.39 19.00 -30.64
N THR A 592 7.60 17.71 -30.89
CA THR A 592 8.90 17.20 -31.35
C THR A 592 8.79 16.41 -32.64
N THR A 593 9.90 16.36 -33.36
CA THR A 593 10.14 15.36 -34.41
C THR A 593 11.41 14.57 -34.09
N GLN A 594 11.44 13.30 -34.45
CA GLN A 594 12.65 12.48 -34.40
C GLN A 594 13.37 12.59 -35.75
N ASN A 595 14.59 13.11 -35.78
CA ASN A 595 15.46 13.22 -36.96
C ASN A 595 14.72 13.65 -38.24
N ARG A 596 14.20 14.87 -38.26
CA ARG A 596 13.35 15.46 -39.31
C ARG A 596 13.95 15.35 -40.71
N ALA A 597 15.28 15.45 -40.81
CA ALA A 597 16.00 15.30 -42.07
C ALA A 597 15.80 13.90 -42.69
N LYS A 598 15.71 12.84 -41.87
CA LYS A 598 15.53 11.45 -42.34
C LYS A 598 14.08 10.98 -42.31
N LEU A 599 13.32 11.38 -41.29
CA LEU A 599 11.97 10.87 -40.99
C LEU A 599 10.85 11.85 -41.37
N GLY A 600 11.19 12.99 -41.97
CA GLY A 600 10.22 13.96 -42.46
C GLY A 600 9.69 14.91 -41.39
N LYS A 601 8.79 15.80 -41.77
CA LYS A 601 8.15 16.76 -40.85
C LYS A 601 6.91 16.14 -40.18
N THR A 602 6.38 16.82 -39.17
CA THR A 602 5.04 16.55 -38.63
C THR A 602 4.01 16.51 -39.76
N VAL A 603 3.07 15.58 -39.68
CA VAL A 603 2.13 15.28 -40.77
C VAL A 603 1.35 16.54 -41.25
N PRO A 604 1.08 16.68 -42.57
CA PRO A 604 0.41 17.86 -43.13
C PRO A 604 -0.94 18.20 -42.47
N GLU A 605 -1.70 17.20 -42.05
CA GLU A 605 -3.01 17.35 -41.40
C GLU A 605 -2.93 18.19 -40.11
N LEU A 606 -1.82 18.10 -39.39
CA LEU A 606 -1.62 18.84 -38.14
C LEU A 606 -1.00 20.22 -38.39
N GLN A 607 -0.23 20.40 -39.47
CA GLN A 607 0.58 21.61 -39.72
C GLN A 607 -0.23 22.92 -39.70
N GLN A 608 -1.48 22.89 -40.20
CA GLN A 608 -2.35 24.07 -40.20
C GLN A 608 -2.69 24.56 -38.78
N HIS A 609 -2.62 23.68 -37.78
CA HIS A 609 -2.93 23.97 -36.38
C HIS A 609 -1.69 24.27 -35.53
N LEU A 610 -0.48 24.21 -36.11
CA LEU A 610 0.79 24.46 -35.40
C LEU A 610 1.26 25.92 -35.50
N ASN A 611 0.37 26.83 -35.92
CA ASN A 611 0.65 28.26 -36.03
C ASN A 611 -0.21 29.01 -35.00
N GLY A 612 0.39 29.44 -33.89
CA GLY A 612 -0.32 30.23 -32.88
C GLY A 612 0.51 30.53 -31.63
N PRO A 613 0.10 31.51 -30.81
CA PRO A 613 0.84 31.94 -29.62
C PRO A 613 0.87 30.89 -28.49
N HIS A 614 -0.01 29.90 -28.55
CA HIS A 614 -0.07 28.77 -27.61
C HIS A 614 0.98 27.69 -27.93
N ILE A 615 1.56 27.70 -29.15
CA ILE A 615 2.66 26.78 -29.51
C ILE A 615 3.96 27.28 -28.88
N ARG A 616 4.51 26.52 -27.94
CA ARG A 616 5.69 26.89 -27.16
C ARG A 616 6.99 26.37 -27.76
N ALA A 617 6.96 25.22 -28.41
CA ALA A 617 8.14 24.62 -29.03
C ALA A 617 7.79 23.70 -30.20
N ASP A 618 8.63 23.70 -31.24
CA ASP A 618 8.66 22.68 -32.30
C ASP A 618 10.13 22.29 -32.55
N VAL A 619 10.57 21.22 -31.89
CA VAL A 619 11.99 20.85 -31.78
C VAL A 619 12.28 19.55 -32.54
N ASP A 620 13.32 19.56 -33.37
CA ASP A 620 13.84 18.32 -33.95
C ASP A 620 14.89 17.70 -33.02
N LYS A 621 14.79 16.39 -32.76
CA LYS A 621 15.63 15.70 -31.78
C LYS A 621 16.15 14.36 -32.29
N THR A 622 17.22 13.91 -31.65
CA THR A 622 17.72 12.53 -31.72
C THR A 622 17.45 11.76 -30.43
N LEU A 623 17.20 12.47 -29.32
CA LEU A 623 16.81 11.90 -28.03
C LEU A 623 15.46 11.20 -28.16
N PHE A 624 15.27 10.05 -27.50
CA PHE A 624 13.96 9.38 -27.53
C PHE A 624 12.91 10.16 -26.75
N SER A 625 13.28 10.78 -25.62
CA SER A 625 12.40 11.67 -24.86
C SER A 625 12.19 13.04 -25.56
N MET A 626 11.01 13.64 -25.38
CA MET A 626 10.74 15.03 -25.77
C MET A 626 11.45 16.04 -24.88
N ILE A 627 12.00 15.63 -23.73
CA ILE A 627 12.65 16.55 -22.77
C ILE A 627 14.08 16.86 -23.24
N THR A 628 14.18 17.61 -24.32
CA THR A 628 15.45 18.15 -24.82
C THR A 628 15.85 19.39 -24.01
N PRO A 629 17.12 19.85 -24.08
CA PRO A 629 17.54 21.07 -23.41
C PRO A 629 16.72 22.32 -23.79
N GLU A 630 16.17 22.36 -25.01
CA GLU A 630 15.27 23.44 -25.47
C GLU A 630 13.91 23.39 -24.78
N ILE A 631 13.30 22.19 -24.67
CA ILE A 631 12.01 22.02 -24.00
C ILE A 631 12.17 22.17 -22.49
N GLU A 632 13.25 21.64 -21.90
CA GLU A 632 13.54 21.74 -20.47
C GLU A 632 13.61 23.19 -19.97
N LYS A 633 14.19 24.10 -20.77
CA LYS A 633 14.22 25.54 -20.45
C LYS A 633 12.85 26.22 -20.44
N LEU A 634 11.85 25.60 -21.06
CA LEU A 634 10.49 26.10 -21.16
C LEU A 634 9.55 25.46 -20.13
N LEU A 635 10.00 24.44 -19.39
CA LEU A 635 9.25 23.84 -18.29
C LEU A 635 9.30 24.74 -17.05
N PRO A 636 8.27 24.68 -16.17
CA PRO A 636 8.32 25.35 -14.87
C PRO A 636 9.53 24.91 -14.04
N ALA A 637 10.09 25.84 -13.26
CA ALA A 637 11.15 25.50 -12.31
C ALA A 637 10.66 24.46 -11.28
N PRO A 638 11.54 23.65 -10.67
CA PRO A 638 11.16 22.58 -9.74
C PRO A 638 10.23 23.02 -8.59
N ASP A 639 10.37 24.25 -8.11
CA ASP A 639 9.56 24.81 -7.01
C ASP A 639 8.22 25.42 -7.46
N SER A 640 7.92 25.40 -8.77
CA SER A 640 6.67 25.92 -9.34
C SER A 640 5.58 24.84 -9.38
N ALA A 641 4.32 25.28 -9.50
CA ALA A 641 3.20 24.35 -9.66
C ALA A 641 3.42 23.39 -10.86
N PRO A 642 3.25 22.07 -10.67
CA PRO A 642 3.53 21.10 -11.72
C PRO A 642 2.58 21.28 -12.93
N LEU A 643 3.06 20.90 -14.11
CA LEU A 643 2.23 20.78 -15.29
C LEU A 643 1.36 19.52 -15.22
N ASP A 644 0.19 19.62 -15.84
CA ASP A 644 -0.67 18.50 -16.23
C ASP A 644 -0.41 18.19 -17.69
N VAL A 645 0.61 17.38 -17.93
CA VAL A 645 1.10 17.09 -19.26
C VAL A 645 0.22 16.04 -19.92
N VAL A 646 -0.47 16.42 -20.99
CA VAL A 646 -1.29 15.56 -21.83
C VAL A 646 -0.45 15.11 -23.03
N ILE A 647 -0.22 13.81 -23.20
CA ILE A 647 0.64 13.27 -24.26
C ILE A 647 -0.18 12.56 -25.34
N VAL A 648 0.11 12.91 -26.58
CA VAL A 648 -0.25 12.19 -27.81
C VAL A 648 1.01 11.96 -28.64
N GLY A 649 1.06 10.87 -29.40
CA GLY A 649 2.22 10.62 -30.25
C GLY A 649 2.51 9.15 -30.54
N ILE A 650 3.59 8.94 -31.29
CA ILE A 650 3.97 7.62 -31.76
C ILE A 650 5.10 7.01 -30.95
N GLU A 651 5.23 5.70 -31.09
CA GLU A 651 6.09 4.85 -30.27
C GLU A 651 5.81 4.96 -28.78
N THR A 652 4.62 4.46 -28.42
CA THR A 652 4.13 4.38 -27.03
C THR A 652 5.19 3.77 -26.10
N HIS A 653 5.86 2.70 -26.54
CA HIS A 653 6.88 1.97 -25.77
C HIS A 653 8.28 2.60 -25.78
N ILE A 654 8.54 3.60 -26.63
CA ILE A 654 9.85 4.26 -26.76
C ILE A 654 9.74 5.74 -26.38
N CYS A 655 9.40 6.60 -27.34
CA CYS A 655 9.49 8.05 -27.17
C CYS A 655 8.47 8.57 -26.14
N VAL A 656 7.22 8.09 -26.22
CA VAL A 656 6.17 8.45 -25.24
C VAL A 656 6.52 7.92 -23.85
N THR A 657 7.04 6.69 -23.75
CA THR A 657 7.46 6.11 -22.48
C THR A 657 8.59 6.91 -21.83
N GLN A 658 9.67 7.17 -22.57
CA GLN A 658 10.82 7.92 -22.04
C GLN A 658 10.42 9.36 -21.64
N THR A 659 9.62 10.02 -22.47
CA THR A 659 9.08 11.36 -22.16
C THR A 659 8.23 11.36 -20.89
N THR A 660 7.38 10.34 -20.73
CA THR A 660 6.53 10.22 -19.55
C THR A 660 7.36 10.03 -18.29
N LEU A 661 8.36 9.15 -18.33
CA LEU A 661 9.23 8.89 -17.18
C LEU A 661 10.02 10.15 -16.78
N ASP A 662 10.58 10.87 -17.76
CA ASP A 662 11.34 12.10 -17.51
C ASP A 662 10.47 13.21 -16.89
N LEU A 663 9.20 13.32 -17.31
CA LEU A 663 8.25 14.30 -16.78
C LEU A 663 7.77 13.93 -15.36
N LEU A 664 7.50 12.65 -15.12
CA LEU A 664 7.13 12.15 -13.79
C LEU A 664 8.27 12.34 -12.79
N GLU A 665 9.51 12.06 -13.20
CA GLU A 665 10.72 12.28 -12.38
C GLU A 665 10.88 13.76 -12.00
N ARG A 666 10.47 14.68 -12.89
CA ARG A 666 10.45 16.14 -12.66
C ARG A 666 9.21 16.63 -11.88
N GLY A 667 8.40 15.72 -11.34
CA GLY A 667 7.25 16.05 -10.50
C GLY A 667 6.00 16.53 -11.25
N HIS A 668 5.98 16.45 -12.59
CA HIS A 668 4.79 16.76 -13.38
C HIS A 668 3.79 15.61 -13.36
N ARG A 669 2.50 15.92 -13.55
CA ARG A 669 1.45 14.92 -13.69
C ARG A 669 1.29 14.60 -15.17
N VAL A 670 1.29 13.32 -15.53
CA VAL A 670 1.24 12.91 -16.95
C VAL A 670 -0.05 12.16 -17.25
N TYR A 671 -0.76 12.61 -18.28
CA TYR A 671 -1.98 12.05 -18.82
C TYR A 671 -1.72 11.53 -20.23
N ILE A 672 -1.79 10.22 -20.42
CA ILE A 672 -1.58 9.58 -21.72
C ILE A 672 -2.95 9.32 -22.33
N LEU A 673 -3.19 9.90 -23.51
CA LEU A 673 -4.44 9.70 -24.22
C LEU A 673 -4.40 8.35 -24.95
N VAL A 674 -5.14 7.37 -24.46
CA VAL A 674 -5.17 6.01 -25.02
C VAL A 674 -5.59 6.03 -26.49
N ASP A 675 -6.47 6.94 -26.88
CA ASP A 675 -6.94 7.17 -28.24
C ASP A 675 -6.02 8.06 -29.08
N GLY A 676 -4.92 8.56 -28.50
CA GLY A 676 -3.95 9.47 -29.12
C GLY A 676 -2.50 8.97 -29.10
N VAL A 677 -2.23 7.73 -28.68
CA VAL A 677 -0.89 7.13 -28.74
C VAL A 677 -0.87 5.80 -29.49
N SER A 678 0.17 5.54 -30.27
CA SER A 678 0.32 4.28 -31.00
C SER A 678 1.78 3.85 -31.18
N SER A 679 1.99 2.65 -31.70
CA SER A 679 3.29 2.03 -31.97
C SER A 679 3.22 1.23 -33.27
N ILE A 680 4.37 0.87 -33.83
CA ILE A 680 4.42 -0.02 -35.01
C ILE A 680 3.79 -1.37 -34.64
N ASN A 681 4.23 -1.94 -33.52
CA ASN A 681 3.65 -3.17 -32.97
C ASN A 681 2.47 -2.80 -32.04
N PRO A 682 1.23 -3.20 -32.35
CA PRO A 682 0.07 -2.88 -31.52
C PRO A 682 0.15 -3.47 -30.11
N GLU A 683 0.77 -4.64 -29.94
CA GLU A 683 0.90 -5.35 -28.66
C GLU A 683 1.75 -4.57 -27.65
N GLU A 684 2.78 -3.87 -28.12
CA GLU A 684 3.67 -3.04 -27.28
C GLU A 684 2.93 -1.88 -26.62
N ARG A 685 1.82 -1.42 -27.21
CA ARG A 685 1.00 -0.34 -26.62
C ARG A 685 0.46 -0.75 -25.26
N GLY A 686 -0.10 -1.96 -25.14
CA GLY A 686 -0.70 -2.43 -23.90
C GLY A 686 0.35 -2.59 -22.79
N ILE A 687 1.51 -3.17 -23.13
CA ILE A 687 2.64 -3.35 -22.21
C ILE A 687 3.17 -1.99 -21.72
N ALA A 688 3.39 -1.05 -22.64
CA ALA A 688 3.87 0.28 -22.31
C ALA A 688 2.86 1.05 -21.45
N LEU A 689 1.57 1.03 -21.80
CA LEU A 689 0.53 1.69 -21.02
C LEU A 689 0.39 1.10 -19.61
N ALA A 690 0.50 -0.22 -19.45
CA ALA A 690 0.52 -0.86 -18.13
C ALA A 690 1.73 -0.39 -17.30
N ARG A 691 2.93 -0.42 -17.89
CA ARG A 691 4.15 0.08 -17.25
C ARG A 691 4.04 1.55 -16.84
N LEU A 692 3.46 2.40 -17.69
CA LEU A 692 3.31 3.82 -17.41
C LEU A 692 2.27 4.11 -16.33
N ARG A 693 1.20 3.29 -16.22
CA ARG A 693 0.29 3.33 -15.06
C ARG A 693 1.02 3.00 -13.77
N ASP A 694 1.84 1.95 -13.77
CA ASP A 694 2.64 1.55 -12.61
C ASP A 694 3.65 2.63 -12.21
N ALA A 695 4.21 3.34 -13.20
CA ALA A 695 5.11 4.47 -12.98
C ALA A 695 4.40 5.73 -12.45
N GLY A 696 3.07 5.80 -12.51
CA GLY A 696 2.27 6.89 -11.95
C GLY A 696 1.57 7.81 -12.97
N ALA A 697 1.63 7.49 -14.27
CA ALA A 697 0.87 8.22 -15.29
C ALA A 697 -0.62 7.82 -15.28
N VAL A 698 -1.48 8.77 -15.61
CA VAL A 698 -2.92 8.55 -15.80
C VAL A 698 -3.17 8.19 -17.26
N VAL A 699 -3.69 7.00 -17.53
CA VAL A 699 -4.11 6.60 -18.89
C VAL A 699 -5.61 6.83 -19.03
N THR A 700 -6.00 7.74 -19.92
CA THR A 700 -7.38 8.22 -20.07
C THR A 700 -7.71 8.49 -21.54
N SER A 701 -8.91 8.96 -21.86
CA SER A 701 -9.30 9.34 -23.21
C SER A 701 -9.24 10.84 -23.43
N SER A 702 -9.06 11.25 -24.69
CA SER A 702 -9.08 12.66 -25.09
C SER A 702 -10.37 13.39 -24.68
N GLU A 703 -11.53 12.74 -24.78
CA GLU A 703 -12.82 13.33 -24.37
C GLU A 703 -12.88 13.57 -22.87
N SER A 704 -12.40 12.63 -22.06
CA SER A 704 -12.38 12.76 -20.58
C SER A 704 -11.53 13.95 -20.15
N VAL A 705 -10.33 14.09 -20.72
CA VAL A 705 -9.41 15.20 -20.41
C VAL A 705 -10.01 16.55 -20.77
N LEU A 706 -10.68 16.67 -21.91
CA LEU A 706 -11.29 17.94 -22.32
C LEU A 706 -12.40 18.39 -21.37
N PHE A 707 -13.30 17.49 -20.96
CA PHE A 707 -14.34 17.85 -20.00
C PHE A 707 -13.81 18.05 -18.58
N GLU A 708 -12.73 17.35 -18.21
CA GLU A 708 -12.07 17.59 -16.93
C GLU A 708 -11.43 18.98 -16.87
N ILE A 709 -10.74 19.42 -17.94
CA ILE A 709 -10.17 20.77 -18.04
C ILE A 709 -11.24 21.84 -17.97
N LEU A 710 -12.39 21.64 -18.63
CA LEU A 710 -13.52 22.58 -18.57
C LEU A 710 -14.11 22.69 -17.16
N GLY A 711 -14.21 21.55 -16.45
CA GLY A 711 -14.66 21.46 -15.06
C GLY A 711 -16.15 21.76 -14.81
N ASP A 712 -16.79 22.55 -15.67
CA ASP A 712 -18.19 22.99 -15.59
C ASP A 712 -18.77 23.27 -17.01
N ALA A 713 -20.06 23.01 -17.20
CA ALA A 713 -20.79 23.40 -18.41
C ALA A 713 -20.98 24.91 -18.56
N ALA A 714 -20.79 25.68 -17.49
CA ALA A 714 -20.79 27.14 -17.49
C ALA A 714 -19.48 27.77 -18.02
N HIS A 715 -18.43 26.98 -18.25
CA HIS A 715 -17.15 27.48 -18.76
C HIS A 715 -17.33 28.17 -20.13
N GLU A 716 -16.67 29.31 -20.36
CA GLU A 716 -16.85 30.11 -21.58
C GLU A 716 -16.56 29.31 -22.87
N ALA A 717 -15.51 28.49 -22.85
CA ALA A 717 -15.13 27.60 -23.94
C ALA A 717 -16.01 26.34 -24.08
N PHE A 718 -16.95 26.07 -23.15
CA PHE A 718 -17.73 24.81 -23.13
C PHE A 718 -18.46 24.58 -24.44
N ARG A 719 -19.13 25.59 -25.00
CA ARG A 719 -19.89 25.45 -26.25
C ARG A 719 -19.00 25.09 -27.43
N ALA A 720 -17.83 25.70 -27.53
CA ALA A 720 -16.86 25.45 -28.59
C ALA A 720 -16.27 24.03 -28.48
N VAL A 721 -15.80 23.65 -27.28
CA VAL A 721 -15.22 22.32 -27.04
C VAL A 721 -16.27 21.21 -27.14
N SER A 722 -17.47 21.40 -26.59
CA SER A 722 -18.59 20.45 -26.76
C SER A 722 -18.99 20.30 -28.22
N GLY A 723 -19.00 21.39 -29.00
CA GLY A 723 -19.21 21.35 -30.45
C GLY A 723 -18.16 20.51 -31.16
N LEU A 724 -16.88 20.69 -30.82
CA LEU A 724 -15.76 19.92 -31.34
C LEU A 724 -15.86 18.42 -30.99
N VAL A 725 -16.22 18.09 -29.75
CA VAL A 725 -16.45 16.69 -29.33
C VAL A 725 -17.59 16.06 -30.14
N LYS A 726 -18.69 16.78 -30.37
CA LYS A 726 -19.79 16.31 -31.22
C LYS A 726 -19.37 16.10 -32.68
N GLU A 727 -18.60 17.03 -33.23
CA GLU A 727 -18.05 16.96 -34.59
C GLU A 727 -17.15 15.72 -34.78
N THR A 728 -16.32 15.42 -33.78
CA THR A 728 -15.31 14.34 -33.81
C THR A 728 -15.80 13.03 -33.19
N LYS A 729 -17.10 12.90 -32.92
CA LYS A 729 -17.69 11.75 -32.21
C LYS A 729 -17.38 10.41 -32.89
N GLU A 730 -17.59 10.30 -34.19
CA GLU A 730 -17.40 9.04 -34.91
C GLU A 730 -15.92 8.66 -35.04
N THR A 731 -15.03 9.63 -35.25
CA THR A 731 -13.59 9.36 -35.30
C THR A 731 -13.05 8.97 -33.93
N THR A 732 -13.52 9.61 -32.86
CA THR A 732 -13.17 9.26 -31.47
C THR A 732 -13.67 7.86 -31.11
N LYS A 733 -14.91 7.51 -31.46
CA LYS A 733 -15.46 6.17 -31.28
C LYS A 733 -14.64 5.11 -32.04
N GLY A 734 -14.23 5.42 -33.27
CA GLY A 734 -13.36 4.56 -34.08
C GLY A 734 -11.97 4.38 -33.49
N ALA A 735 -11.37 5.44 -32.93
CA ALA A 735 -10.09 5.41 -32.23
C ALA A 735 -10.17 4.56 -30.97
N LEU A 736 -11.14 4.82 -30.09
CA LEU A 736 -11.32 4.04 -28.86
C LEU A 736 -11.62 2.57 -29.14
N GLY A 737 -12.52 2.26 -30.09
CA GLY A 737 -12.87 0.88 -30.43
C GLY A 737 -11.70 0.00 -30.88
N VAL A 738 -10.59 0.62 -31.29
CA VAL A 738 -9.33 -0.07 -31.59
C VAL A 738 -8.32 0.07 -30.47
N PHE A 739 -8.07 1.29 -30.00
CA PHE A 739 -6.96 1.58 -29.11
C PHE A 739 -7.23 1.27 -27.63
N SER A 740 -8.49 1.18 -27.20
CA SER A 740 -8.86 0.91 -25.80
C SER A 740 -8.94 -0.57 -25.45
N LYS A 741 -8.78 -1.47 -26.44
CA LYS A 741 -8.67 -2.91 -26.21
C LYS A 741 -7.24 -3.20 -25.77
N ILE A 742 -7.02 -3.18 -24.45
CA ILE A 742 -5.72 -3.41 -23.82
C ILE A 742 -5.80 -4.72 -23.03
#